data_AF-A0A352DTA0-F1
#
_entry.id   AF-A0A352DTA0-F1
#
_cell.length_a   1.000
_cell.length_b   1.000
_cell.length_c   1.000
_cell.angle_alpha   90.00
_cell.angle_beta   90.00
_cell.angle_gamma   90.00
#
_symmetry.space_group_name_H-M   'P 1'
#
loop_
_entity.id
_entity.type
_entity.pdbx_description
1 polymer ?
#
loop_
_entity_poly.entity_id
_entity_poly.type
_entity_poly.pdbx_seq_one_letter_code
_entity_poly.pdbx_strand_id
1 'polypeptide(L)'
;MSRAYPFPDTWRGAAVVCLVVGAALMSRRGWTDEGVPAGPRAGAWKAVQQALDEGKPKTALEALAGVEAAATTDRAWAEAARAIATRVLAETMDRPEDDPERVVRLAAASAAAPPETRGVLEAIRANWTWGFYQQNQWRYRQRTQGGADPQDVTKIAEWDLPTIVAEIRARFAAAVGPEDGPERRTLQALASAEWDALIEKGTMPDAYRPTVWDVIVRDALEFAASGERGLMAPEDAFELDASSPALGTPEEFLAWRPAADASVTDKGSPILEAAALYRDLLEFHRRDADRTALLAADLDRIMWAGGAAVGEGVADRRAAALRAFIERAGDHETAALATFHLASLIREQGDLVEARALATAAVGRWPAGDDRPQAAGAAMCANLVAEIESRSLELATEQAWAEPWPVVRVTYRNVARVHLRVCRADWEARLRAGKPHAGWIDDADRQAILALPALRSHQSDLPATDDYHARHHDIPVGAALDAANLEPGAYWVIASHKPDFGAEDNVVAVTLVWVTRLALVTEQQRQTFPRADGRDAVPPLAGHVVDLASGEPVRGATVRLFMREQERNRQGFAETAKATTDELGRFEIGAEQGRELVLVASASREGRRHDVTTGPTNVWRNELPPTARTIVLVTDRGIHRPGQTVFYKGIATEADRAAARYGVVAAAEMTVALRDANGREVATATHTTSANGSFHGTFALPPGGLPGQWSILARGAGMEGVVGVRVEEYKRPKFLVKLAPPKKSVPLGDEASLEGRAETYTGLAVADATVRWRVERSVRFPVWCRWFFPWLPFDSGAQRIARGTARTDADGAFTISFPARPDRSLPRDTLPIFTYRVVADVTDPGGETRSDERSVNVGYTDVEASLAAAEWQAVAEGRPAAVPVTVTTTTLDGQPRAAAGTLTVRRLRPPATPR
;
A
#
# COMPACT_ATOMS: atom_id res chain seq x y z
N MET A 1 4.24 7.35 -5.05
CA MET A 1 3.14 6.37 -5.01
C MET A 1 1.83 7.13 -5.10
N SER A 2 1.41 7.54 -6.30
CA SER A 2 0.04 8.05 -6.50
C SER A 2 -0.86 6.83 -6.69
N ARG A 3 -1.90 6.72 -5.86
CA ARG A 3 -2.99 5.78 -6.11
C ARG A 3 -3.81 6.37 -7.24
N ALA A 4 -3.49 5.98 -8.48
CA ALA A 4 -4.53 5.86 -9.50
C ALA A 4 -5.58 4.91 -8.90
N TYR A 5 -6.86 5.26 -8.98
CA TYR A 5 -7.95 4.37 -8.61
C TYR A 5 -7.72 3.04 -9.33
N PRO A 6 -7.44 1.93 -8.63
CA PRO A 6 -7.46 0.64 -9.29
C PRO A 6 -8.92 0.41 -9.61
N PHE A 7 -9.27 0.39 -10.89
CA PHE A 7 -10.36 -0.47 -11.31
C PHE A 7 -10.12 -1.82 -10.62
N PRO A 8 -11.07 -2.35 -9.83
CA PRO A 8 -10.86 -3.63 -9.16
C PRO A 8 -10.41 -4.64 -10.21
N ASP A 9 -9.47 -5.53 -9.83
CA ASP A 9 -8.83 -6.54 -10.71
C ASP A 9 -9.83 -7.41 -11.51
N THR A 10 -11.13 -7.29 -11.22
CA THR A 10 -12.26 -7.84 -11.96
C THR A 10 -12.56 -7.16 -13.31
N TRP A 11 -12.05 -5.95 -13.59
CA TRP A 11 -12.25 -5.27 -14.89
C TRP A 11 -11.29 -5.72 -16.00
N ARG A 12 -10.19 -6.40 -15.67
CA ARG A 12 -9.33 -6.99 -16.72
C ARG A 12 -10.01 -8.16 -17.47
N GLY A 13 -11.14 -8.65 -16.96
CA GLY A 13 -11.94 -9.71 -17.61
C GLY A 13 -13.16 -9.23 -18.40
N ALA A 14 -13.46 -7.92 -18.43
CA ALA A 14 -14.64 -7.41 -19.14
C ALA A 14 -14.31 -6.13 -19.92
N ALA A 15 -14.30 -6.28 -21.25
CA ALA A 15 -14.29 -5.21 -22.25
C ALA A 15 -13.23 -4.12 -22.07
N VAL A 16 -11.96 -4.45 -22.29
CA VAL A 16 -10.99 -3.48 -22.80
C VAL A 16 -10.59 -3.92 -24.19
N VAL A 17 -11.20 -3.28 -25.18
CA VAL A 17 -10.72 -3.32 -26.55
C VAL A 17 -9.55 -2.34 -26.60
N CYS A 18 -8.32 -2.83 -26.44
CA CYS A 18 -7.09 -2.03 -26.53
C CYS A 18 -6.58 -2.01 -27.97
N LEU A 19 -5.98 -0.90 -28.40
CA LEU A 19 -5.06 -0.90 -29.54
C LEU A 19 -3.81 -1.72 -29.16
N VAL A 20 -3.68 -2.93 -29.76
CA VAL A 20 -2.71 -3.98 -29.40
C VAL A 20 -1.26 -3.50 -29.38
N VAL A 21 -0.93 -2.54 -30.23
CA VAL A 21 0.45 -2.09 -30.40
C VAL A 21 0.94 -1.26 -29.18
N GLY A 22 0.04 -0.76 -28.32
CA GLY A 22 0.39 0.03 -27.12
C GLY A 22 0.39 -0.76 -25.81
N ALA A 23 -0.59 -1.63 -25.57
CA ALA A 23 -0.80 -2.25 -24.26
C ALA A 23 0.00 -3.55 -24.02
N ALA A 24 0.26 -4.34 -25.07
CA ALA A 24 0.78 -5.70 -24.95
C ALA A 24 2.25 -5.79 -24.47
N LEU A 25 2.99 -4.68 -24.44
CA LEU A 25 4.39 -4.66 -23.98
C LEU A 25 4.56 -4.23 -22.52
N MET A 26 3.53 -3.70 -21.85
CA MET A 26 3.59 -3.42 -20.40
C MET A 26 3.35 -4.66 -19.52
N SER A 27 2.92 -5.78 -20.10
CA SER A 27 2.88 -7.08 -19.43
C SER A 27 3.63 -8.12 -20.26
N ARG A 28 4.71 -8.68 -19.73
CA ARG A 28 5.34 -9.90 -20.27
C ARG A 28 4.35 -11.09 -20.18
N ARG A 29 3.41 -11.17 -21.11
CA ARG A 29 2.65 -12.38 -21.42
C ARG A 29 2.92 -12.68 -22.90
N GLY A 30 3.43 -13.89 -23.15
CA GLY A 30 3.73 -14.36 -24.50
C GLY A 30 2.48 -14.32 -25.37
N TRP A 31 2.66 -13.88 -26.61
CA TRP A 31 1.62 -13.89 -27.63
C TRP A 31 1.28 -15.34 -27.98
N THR A 32 0.03 -15.74 -27.78
CA THR A 32 -0.51 -16.99 -28.34
C THR A 32 -0.77 -16.83 -29.85
N ASP A 33 -0.92 -17.94 -30.57
CA ASP A 33 -1.11 -18.05 -32.04
C ASP A 33 -2.27 -17.19 -32.63
N GLU A 34 -3.08 -16.53 -31.79
CA GLU A 34 -4.21 -15.64 -32.15
C GLU A 34 -3.79 -14.26 -32.70
N GLY A 35 -2.50 -13.89 -32.63
CA GLY A 35 -2.02 -12.56 -33.00
C GLY A 35 -1.78 -12.30 -34.50
N VAL A 36 -1.87 -13.29 -35.39
CA VAL A 36 -1.60 -13.13 -36.83
C VAL A 36 -2.87 -12.64 -37.55
N PRO A 37 -2.88 -11.47 -38.23
CA PRO A 37 -4.03 -11.03 -39.02
C PRO A 37 -4.48 -12.10 -40.01
N ALA A 38 -5.76 -12.46 -39.98
CA ALA A 38 -6.36 -13.31 -40.99
C ALA A 38 -6.36 -12.57 -42.35
N GLY A 39 -6.04 -13.27 -43.43
CA GLY A 39 -6.08 -12.70 -44.78
C GLY A 39 -4.96 -13.16 -45.71
N PRO A 40 -4.86 -12.57 -46.92
CA PRO A 40 -3.93 -12.99 -47.97
C PRO A 40 -2.45 -12.88 -47.58
N ARG A 41 -2.14 -12.13 -46.50
CA ARG A 41 -0.79 -11.87 -46.00
C ARG A 41 -0.49 -12.52 -44.64
N ALA A 42 -1.35 -13.41 -44.14
CA ALA A 42 -1.16 -14.08 -42.85
C ALA A 42 0.21 -14.78 -42.73
N GLY A 43 0.68 -15.41 -43.82
CA GLY A 43 2.01 -16.05 -43.85
C GLY A 43 3.17 -15.06 -43.66
N ALA A 44 3.06 -13.85 -44.23
CA ALA A 44 4.05 -12.79 -44.05
C ALA A 44 4.01 -12.24 -42.62
N TRP A 45 2.82 -12.04 -42.04
CA TRP A 45 2.68 -11.64 -40.64
C TRP A 45 3.22 -12.67 -39.65
N LYS A 46 3.08 -13.97 -39.93
CA LYS A 46 3.69 -15.03 -39.13
C LYS A 46 5.23 -14.94 -39.16
N ALA A 47 5.82 -14.65 -40.32
CA ALA A 47 7.26 -14.44 -40.44
C ALA A 47 7.73 -13.17 -39.72
N VAL A 48 6.97 -12.07 -39.79
CA VAL A 48 7.23 -10.85 -39.01
C VAL A 48 7.21 -11.14 -37.52
N GLN A 49 6.16 -11.83 -37.02
CA GLN A 49 6.02 -12.14 -35.60
C GLN A 49 7.16 -13.03 -35.10
N GLN A 50 7.46 -14.11 -35.84
CA GLN A 50 8.57 -15.00 -35.50
C GLN A 50 9.90 -14.24 -35.42
N ALA A 51 10.15 -13.32 -36.37
CA ALA A 51 11.36 -12.51 -36.34
C ALA A 51 11.41 -11.54 -35.15
N LEU A 52 10.28 -10.98 -34.71
CA LEU A 52 10.20 -10.15 -33.51
C LEU A 52 10.45 -10.97 -32.24
N ASP A 53 9.81 -12.14 -32.11
CA ASP A 53 9.96 -13.04 -30.96
C ASP A 53 11.39 -13.58 -30.82
N GLU A 54 12.07 -13.81 -31.95
CA GLU A 54 13.48 -14.23 -32.00
C GLU A 54 14.48 -13.07 -31.82
N GLY A 55 14.01 -11.82 -31.64
CA GLY A 55 14.87 -10.65 -31.48
C GLY A 55 15.62 -10.25 -32.76
N LYS A 56 15.05 -10.49 -33.94
CA LYS A 56 15.62 -10.23 -35.27
C LYS A 56 14.90 -9.08 -35.99
N PRO A 57 15.13 -7.81 -35.60
CA PRO A 57 14.35 -6.67 -36.11
C PRO A 57 14.58 -6.42 -37.60
N LYS A 58 15.78 -6.66 -38.13
CA LYS A 58 16.07 -6.50 -39.57
C LYS A 58 15.25 -7.45 -40.43
N THR A 59 15.16 -8.72 -40.01
CA THR A 59 14.35 -9.74 -40.68
C THR A 59 12.85 -9.40 -40.61
N ALA A 60 12.39 -8.87 -39.46
CA ALA A 60 11.03 -8.37 -39.33
C ALA A 60 10.74 -7.20 -40.30
N LEU A 61 11.66 -6.23 -40.41
CA LEU A 61 11.52 -5.07 -41.31
C LEU A 61 11.47 -5.46 -42.79
N GLU A 62 12.32 -6.39 -43.22
CA GLU A 62 12.33 -6.91 -44.59
C GLU A 62 11.01 -7.61 -44.93
N ALA A 63 10.48 -8.43 -44.02
CA ALA A 63 9.19 -9.09 -44.19
C ALA A 63 8.01 -8.09 -44.18
N LEU A 64 8.11 -7.02 -43.38
CA LEU A 64 7.04 -6.04 -43.20
C LEU A 64 6.92 -5.03 -44.34
N ALA A 65 8.03 -4.68 -45.02
CA ALA A 65 8.02 -3.72 -46.13
C ALA A 65 7.09 -4.18 -47.30
N GLY A 66 7.05 -5.49 -47.57
CA GLY A 66 6.14 -6.07 -48.57
C GLY A 66 4.68 -6.06 -48.12
N VAL A 67 4.43 -6.18 -46.81
CA VAL A 67 3.08 -6.15 -46.22
C VAL A 67 2.50 -4.73 -46.26
N GLU A 68 3.28 -3.71 -45.86
CA GLU A 68 2.83 -2.31 -45.82
C GLU A 68 2.42 -1.78 -47.20
N ALA A 69 3.26 -2.04 -48.23
CA ALA A 69 2.98 -1.61 -49.60
C ALA A 69 1.75 -2.31 -50.21
N ALA A 70 1.61 -3.62 -49.97
CA ALA A 70 0.48 -4.40 -50.45
C ALA A 70 -0.82 -4.01 -49.75
N ALA A 71 -0.82 -3.85 -48.42
CA ALA A 71 -1.99 -3.43 -47.65
C ALA A 71 -2.46 -2.03 -48.07
N THR A 72 -1.54 -1.10 -48.36
CA THR A 72 -1.87 0.24 -48.87
C THR A 72 -2.49 0.18 -50.26
N THR A 73 -1.96 -0.66 -51.16
CA THR A 73 -2.48 -0.84 -52.52
C THR A 73 -3.88 -1.44 -52.51
N ASP A 74 -4.10 -2.44 -51.66
CA ASP A 74 -5.37 -3.13 -51.50
C ASP A 74 -6.38 -2.34 -50.66
N ARG A 75 -6.00 -1.15 -50.16
CA ARG A 75 -6.80 -0.32 -49.25
C ARG A 75 -7.24 -1.06 -47.98
N ALA A 76 -6.43 -2.01 -47.53
CA ALA A 76 -6.60 -2.71 -46.26
C ALA A 76 -6.08 -1.82 -45.11
N TRP A 77 -6.80 -0.74 -44.82
CA TRP A 77 -6.32 0.35 -43.95
C TRP A 77 -5.95 -0.08 -42.53
N ALA A 78 -6.71 -1.01 -41.94
CA ALA A 78 -6.39 -1.57 -40.62
C ALA A 78 -5.03 -2.30 -40.62
N GLU A 79 -4.78 -3.10 -41.66
CA GLU A 79 -3.52 -3.82 -41.84
C GLU A 79 -2.36 -2.86 -42.17
N ALA A 80 -2.61 -1.81 -42.97
CA ALA A 80 -1.64 -0.77 -43.28
C ALA A 80 -1.24 0.02 -42.02
N ALA A 81 -2.20 0.41 -41.18
CA ALA A 81 -1.93 1.08 -39.90
C ALA A 81 -1.12 0.17 -38.95
N ARG A 82 -1.49 -1.12 -38.84
CA ARG A 82 -0.73 -2.11 -38.06
C ARG A 82 0.69 -2.27 -38.58
N ALA A 83 0.88 -2.30 -39.90
CA ALA A 83 2.20 -2.43 -40.51
C ALA A 83 3.08 -1.22 -40.21
N ILE A 84 2.56 0.00 -40.35
CA ILE A 84 3.28 1.23 -40.02
C ILE A 84 3.71 1.25 -38.55
N ALA A 85 2.82 0.92 -37.62
CA ALA A 85 3.13 0.93 -36.20
C ALA A 85 4.13 -0.19 -35.81
N THR A 86 3.96 -1.40 -36.37
CA THR A 86 4.91 -2.52 -36.19
C THR A 86 6.29 -2.19 -36.76
N ARG A 87 6.37 -1.43 -37.86
CA ARG A 87 7.64 -1.02 -38.45
C ARG A 87 8.41 -0.13 -37.50
N VAL A 88 7.74 0.88 -36.93
CA VAL A 88 8.36 1.76 -35.92
C VAL A 88 8.80 0.98 -34.68
N LEU A 89 8.01 -0.03 -34.27
CA LEU A 89 8.40 -0.92 -33.18
C LEU A 89 9.69 -1.68 -33.49
N ALA A 90 9.75 -2.34 -34.66
CA ALA A 90 10.92 -3.11 -35.09
C ALA A 90 12.17 -2.22 -35.27
N GLU A 91 12.00 -1.01 -35.78
CA GLU A 91 13.05 0.00 -35.93
C GLU A 91 13.64 0.51 -34.59
N THR A 92 12.92 0.33 -33.48
CA THR A 92 13.30 0.81 -32.15
C THR A 92 13.48 -0.32 -31.14
N MET A 93 13.50 -1.57 -31.59
CA MET A 93 13.52 -2.75 -30.71
C MET A 93 14.87 -2.99 -30.02
N ASP A 94 15.96 -2.47 -30.60
CA ASP A 94 17.30 -2.49 -30.02
C ASP A 94 17.52 -1.39 -28.96
N ARG A 95 16.55 -0.49 -28.80
CA ARG A 95 16.59 0.61 -27.84
C ARG A 95 15.88 0.23 -26.54
N PRO A 96 16.32 0.80 -25.40
CA PRO A 96 15.60 0.67 -24.13
C PRO A 96 14.15 1.14 -24.23
N GLU A 97 13.25 0.55 -23.45
CA GLU A 97 11.83 0.92 -23.40
C GLU A 97 11.61 2.39 -22.96
N ASP A 98 12.57 2.95 -22.22
CA ASP A 98 12.58 4.33 -21.76
C ASP A 98 13.25 5.32 -22.74
N ASP A 99 13.51 4.91 -23.98
CA ASP A 99 13.96 5.78 -25.08
C ASP A 99 12.74 6.44 -25.77
N PRO A 100 12.71 7.79 -25.88
CA PRO A 100 11.60 8.51 -26.52
C PRO A 100 11.46 8.30 -28.03
N GLU A 101 12.48 7.78 -28.71
CA GLU A 101 12.54 7.66 -30.17
C GLU A 101 11.34 6.95 -30.77
N ARG A 102 10.79 5.96 -30.07
CA ARG A 102 9.60 5.23 -30.53
C ARG A 102 8.41 6.18 -30.77
N VAL A 103 8.20 7.13 -29.86
CA VAL A 103 7.15 8.15 -29.98
C VAL A 103 7.48 9.15 -31.10
N VAL A 104 8.75 9.56 -31.20
CA VAL A 104 9.24 10.49 -32.23
C VAL A 104 9.04 9.92 -33.63
N ARG A 105 9.44 8.67 -33.86
CA ARG A 105 9.33 8.00 -35.16
C ARG A 105 7.90 7.72 -35.55
N LEU A 106 7.03 7.39 -34.60
CA LEU A 106 5.61 7.22 -34.90
C LEU A 106 4.99 8.54 -35.35
N ALA A 107 5.36 9.67 -34.75
CA ALA A 107 4.88 10.98 -35.20
C ALA A 107 5.27 11.26 -36.67
N ALA A 108 6.54 11.00 -37.02
CA ALA A 108 7.01 11.15 -38.39
C ALA A 108 6.32 10.18 -39.37
N ALA A 109 6.17 8.91 -38.99
CA ALA A 109 5.50 7.89 -39.80
C ALA A 109 4.02 8.21 -40.01
N SER A 110 3.33 8.73 -38.99
CA SER A 110 1.92 9.12 -39.06
C SER A 110 1.69 10.29 -40.03
N ALA A 111 2.62 11.26 -40.08
CA ALA A 111 2.54 12.37 -41.02
C ALA A 111 2.69 11.92 -42.49
N ALA A 112 3.52 10.91 -42.75
CA ALA A 112 3.73 10.33 -44.08
C ALA A 112 2.67 9.29 -44.48
N ALA A 113 1.84 8.83 -43.53
CA ALA A 113 0.86 7.77 -43.75
C ALA A 113 -0.33 8.22 -44.64
N PRO A 114 -1.02 7.27 -45.30
CA PRO A 114 -2.28 7.53 -45.99
C PRO A 114 -3.30 8.24 -45.08
N PRO A 115 -4.05 9.24 -45.57
CA PRO A 115 -5.01 9.99 -44.77
C PRO A 115 -5.97 9.12 -43.94
N GLU A 116 -6.39 7.99 -44.49
CA GLU A 116 -7.34 7.04 -43.91
C GLU A 116 -6.81 6.33 -42.67
N THR A 117 -5.48 6.25 -42.48
CA THR A 117 -4.86 5.61 -41.29
C THR A 117 -4.43 6.61 -40.23
N ARG A 118 -4.37 7.91 -40.55
CA ARG A 118 -3.80 8.95 -39.67
C ARG A 118 -4.52 9.08 -38.33
N GLY A 119 -5.85 9.05 -38.32
CA GLY A 119 -6.63 9.17 -37.08
C GLY A 119 -6.33 8.04 -36.09
N VAL A 120 -6.19 6.81 -36.60
CA VAL A 120 -5.85 5.64 -35.79
C VAL A 120 -4.39 5.65 -35.36
N LEU A 121 -3.47 6.08 -36.23
CA LEU A 121 -2.07 6.23 -35.86
C LEU A 121 -1.85 7.32 -34.80
N GLU A 122 -2.63 8.41 -34.80
CA GLU A 122 -2.59 9.42 -33.73
C GLU A 122 -3.12 8.84 -32.40
N ALA A 123 -4.12 7.95 -32.42
CA ALA A 123 -4.56 7.24 -31.22
C ALA A 123 -3.49 6.28 -30.68
N ILE A 124 -2.78 5.55 -31.56
CA ILE A 124 -1.63 4.72 -31.14
C ILE A 124 -0.55 5.62 -30.53
N ARG A 125 -0.29 6.79 -31.13
CA ARG A 125 0.67 7.75 -30.61
C ARG A 125 0.28 8.25 -29.22
N ALA A 126 -0.98 8.60 -28.99
CA ALA A 126 -1.48 9.01 -27.68
C ALA A 126 -1.21 7.93 -26.61
N ASN A 127 -1.56 6.68 -26.92
CA ASN A 127 -1.30 5.53 -26.06
C ASN A 127 0.19 5.28 -25.82
N TRP A 128 1.04 5.39 -26.84
CA TRP A 128 2.49 5.25 -26.70
C TRP A 128 3.12 6.36 -25.87
N THR A 129 2.66 7.61 -26.02
CA THR A 129 3.10 8.72 -25.17
C THR A 129 2.69 8.50 -23.71
N TRP A 130 1.47 8.01 -23.46
CA TRP A 130 1.04 7.66 -22.11
C TRP A 130 1.82 6.48 -21.52
N GLY A 131 2.04 5.41 -22.30
CA GLY A 131 2.84 4.26 -21.89
C GLY A 131 4.29 4.63 -21.56
N PHE A 132 4.90 5.51 -22.36
CA PHE A 132 6.22 6.06 -22.07
C PHE A 132 6.26 6.78 -20.73
N TYR A 133 5.25 7.61 -20.43
CA TYR A 133 5.10 8.25 -19.13
C TYR A 133 4.96 7.23 -17.99
N GLN A 134 4.12 6.19 -18.17
CA GLN A 134 3.91 5.14 -17.16
C GLN A 134 5.23 4.43 -16.79
N GLN A 135 6.05 4.10 -17.78
CA GLN A 135 7.35 3.45 -17.59
C GLN A 135 8.39 4.38 -16.93
N ASN A 136 8.24 5.70 -17.10
CA ASN A 136 9.16 6.72 -16.63
C ASN A 136 8.64 7.55 -15.44
N GLN A 137 7.54 7.15 -14.79
CA GLN A 137 6.89 7.94 -13.72
C GLN A 137 7.85 8.40 -12.62
N TRP A 138 8.82 7.57 -12.25
CA TRP A 138 9.79 7.90 -11.21
C TRP A 138 10.67 9.10 -11.58
N ARG A 139 10.99 9.29 -12.86
CA ARG A 139 11.78 10.42 -13.37
C ARG A 139 10.98 11.72 -13.29
N TYR A 140 9.72 11.68 -13.74
CA TYR A 140 8.85 12.85 -13.75
C TYR A 140 8.43 13.27 -12.34
N ARG A 141 8.18 12.33 -11.43
CA ARG A 141 7.88 12.66 -10.03
C ARG A 141 9.04 13.36 -9.31
N GLN A 142 10.28 13.14 -9.72
CA GLN A 142 11.46 13.83 -9.17
C GLN A 142 11.68 15.22 -9.79
N ARG A 143 11.08 15.51 -10.95
CA ARG A 143 11.21 16.80 -11.66
C ARG A 143 9.87 17.54 -11.69
N THR A 144 9.63 18.31 -10.65
CA THR A 144 8.37 19.05 -10.48
C THR A 144 8.31 20.37 -11.25
N GLN A 145 9.46 20.98 -11.64
CA GLN A 145 9.57 22.15 -12.53
C GLN A 145 10.94 22.24 -13.23
N GLY A 146 10.98 22.80 -14.45
CA GLY A 146 12.22 23.25 -15.11
C GLY A 146 12.76 22.33 -16.21
N GLY A 147 11.89 21.65 -16.95
CA GLY A 147 12.26 20.75 -18.05
C GLY A 147 12.72 21.46 -19.34
N ALA A 148 13.18 20.65 -20.30
CA ALA A 148 13.57 21.09 -21.65
C ALA A 148 12.39 21.70 -22.45
N ASP A 149 12.69 22.28 -23.62
CA ASP A 149 11.71 22.91 -24.50
C ASP A 149 10.50 21.97 -24.78
N PRO A 150 9.27 22.37 -24.40
CA PRO A 150 8.07 21.56 -24.58
C PRO A 150 7.68 21.35 -26.06
N GLN A 151 8.29 22.06 -27.01
CA GLN A 151 8.00 21.92 -28.44
C GLN A 151 8.82 20.83 -29.13
N ASP A 152 9.88 20.32 -28.49
CA ASP A 152 10.78 19.31 -29.06
C ASP A 152 10.50 17.93 -28.47
N VAL A 153 9.71 17.11 -29.19
CA VAL A 153 9.35 15.74 -28.78
C VAL A 153 10.57 14.82 -28.62
N THR A 154 11.71 15.14 -29.24
CA THR A 154 12.96 14.36 -29.02
C THR A 154 13.48 14.49 -27.59
N LYS A 155 13.04 15.54 -26.87
CA LYS A 155 13.40 15.83 -25.47
C LYS A 155 12.31 15.46 -24.49
N ILE A 156 11.32 14.66 -24.89
CA ILE A 156 10.22 14.21 -24.01
C ILE A 156 10.71 13.52 -22.71
N ALA A 157 11.89 12.90 -22.71
CA ALA A 157 12.54 12.34 -21.52
C ALA A 157 13.07 13.39 -20.53
N GLU A 158 13.28 14.63 -20.98
CA GLU A 158 13.79 15.78 -20.22
C GLU A 158 12.68 16.73 -19.75
N TRP A 159 11.43 16.50 -20.17
CA TRP A 159 10.28 17.29 -19.77
C TRP A 159 9.96 17.15 -18.28
N ASP A 160 9.29 18.15 -17.73
CA ASP A 160 8.72 18.08 -16.39
C ASP A 160 7.33 17.41 -16.40
N LEU A 161 6.86 17.02 -15.22
CA LEU A 161 5.59 16.33 -15.05
C LEU A 161 4.38 17.10 -15.65
N PRO A 162 4.27 18.44 -15.53
CA PRO A 162 3.21 19.21 -16.17
C PRO A 162 3.21 19.08 -17.68
N THR A 163 4.39 19.17 -18.30
CA THR A 163 4.55 19.18 -19.75
C THR A 163 4.16 17.84 -20.37
N ILE A 164 4.64 16.72 -19.82
CA ILE A 164 4.32 15.39 -20.38
C ILE A 164 2.82 15.08 -20.25
N VAL A 165 2.18 15.44 -19.13
CA VAL A 165 0.73 15.20 -18.97
C VAL A 165 -0.09 16.09 -19.91
N ALA A 166 0.33 17.34 -20.13
CA ALA A 166 -0.30 18.23 -21.09
C ALA A 166 -0.18 17.69 -22.53
N GLU A 167 0.99 17.15 -22.92
CA GLU A 167 1.16 16.51 -24.22
C GLU A 167 0.25 15.28 -24.37
N ILE A 168 0.17 14.40 -23.37
CA ILE A 168 -0.72 13.22 -23.44
C ILE A 168 -2.18 13.65 -23.65
N ARG A 169 -2.66 14.66 -22.89
CA ARG A 169 -4.00 15.25 -23.08
C ARG A 169 -4.19 15.78 -24.50
N ALA A 170 -3.20 16.51 -25.02
CA ALA A 170 -3.27 17.05 -26.37
C ALA A 170 -3.35 15.94 -27.43
N ARG A 171 -2.62 14.84 -27.25
CA ARG A 171 -2.66 13.69 -28.18
C ARG A 171 -4.01 12.97 -28.15
N PHE A 172 -4.57 12.71 -26.97
CA PHE A 172 -5.90 12.11 -26.88
C PHE A 172 -6.98 13.04 -27.45
N ALA A 173 -6.92 14.34 -27.18
CA ALA A 173 -7.85 15.31 -27.77
C ALA A 173 -7.74 15.35 -29.30
N ALA A 174 -6.53 15.29 -29.85
CA ALA A 174 -6.30 15.21 -31.29
C ALA A 174 -6.83 13.91 -31.90
N ALA A 175 -6.65 12.77 -31.23
CA ALA A 175 -7.14 11.47 -31.66
C ALA A 175 -8.67 11.36 -31.63
N VAL A 176 -9.33 11.92 -30.60
CA VAL A 176 -10.80 11.97 -30.48
C VAL A 176 -11.42 12.95 -31.49
N GLY A 177 -10.70 14.02 -31.82
CA GLY A 177 -11.13 15.08 -32.72
C GLY A 177 -12.15 16.05 -32.10
N PRO A 178 -12.23 17.31 -32.60
CA PRO A 178 -13.20 18.28 -32.13
C PRO A 178 -14.64 17.87 -32.48
N GLU A 179 -15.60 18.41 -31.73
CA GLU A 179 -17.04 18.28 -32.03
C GLU A 179 -17.32 18.74 -33.48
N ASP A 180 -18.06 17.94 -34.25
CA ASP A 180 -18.34 18.11 -35.69
C ASP A 180 -17.13 18.14 -36.66
N GLY A 181 -15.92 17.89 -36.15
CA GLY A 181 -14.68 17.84 -36.95
C GLY A 181 -14.67 16.73 -38.01
N PRO A 182 -13.95 16.91 -39.13
CA PRO A 182 -13.81 15.88 -40.15
C PRO A 182 -13.07 14.63 -39.66
N GLU A 183 -12.13 14.77 -38.72
CA GLU A 183 -11.38 13.67 -38.12
C GLU A 183 -12.31 12.75 -37.31
N ARG A 184 -13.10 13.34 -36.40
CA ARG A 184 -14.11 12.63 -35.60
C ARG A 184 -15.10 11.90 -36.50
N ARG A 185 -15.70 12.60 -37.50
CA ARG A 185 -16.67 12.00 -38.43
C ARG A 185 -16.09 10.83 -39.23
N THR A 186 -14.81 10.90 -39.59
CA THR A 186 -14.13 9.81 -40.28
C THR A 186 -14.04 8.59 -39.37
N LEU A 187 -13.56 8.76 -38.13
CA LEU A 187 -13.44 7.65 -37.18
C LEU A 187 -14.79 7.04 -36.77
N GLN A 188 -15.83 7.87 -36.66
CA GLN A 188 -17.21 7.44 -36.39
C GLN A 188 -17.82 6.62 -37.54
N ALA A 189 -17.30 6.75 -38.77
CA ALA A 189 -17.76 5.98 -39.93
C ALA A 189 -17.04 4.62 -40.07
N LEU A 190 -15.96 4.39 -39.32
CA LEU A 190 -15.17 3.16 -39.39
C LEU A 190 -15.72 2.12 -38.41
N ALA A 191 -16.19 0.98 -38.92
CA ALA A 191 -16.66 -0.13 -38.08
C ALA A 191 -15.49 -0.79 -37.34
N SER A 192 -15.59 -0.98 -36.03
CA SER A 192 -14.54 -1.61 -35.22
C SER A 192 -14.21 -3.04 -35.67
N ALA A 193 -15.23 -3.80 -36.09
CA ALA A 193 -15.11 -5.16 -36.61
C ALA A 193 -14.24 -5.28 -37.88
N GLU A 194 -14.06 -4.19 -38.63
CA GLU A 194 -13.18 -4.17 -39.82
C GLU A 194 -11.72 -3.84 -39.46
N TRP A 195 -11.46 -3.52 -38.19
CA TRP A 195 -10.16 -3.12 -37.66
C TRP A 195 -9.51 -4.17 -36.75
N ASP A 196 -9.97 -5.42 -36.81
CA ASP A 196 -9.47 -6.60 -36.08
C ASP A 196 -7.96 -6.84 -36.20
N ALA A 197 -7.33 -6.35 -37.28
CA ALA A 197 -5.88 -6.43 -37.43
C ALA A 197 -5.16 -5.64 -36.32
N LEU A 198 -5.78 -4.60 -35.77
CA LEU A 198 -5.19 -3.68 -34.80
C LEU A 198 -5.88 -3.73 -33.44
N ILE A 199 -7.17 -4.05 -33.45
CA ILE A 199 -8.08 -4.05 -32.32
C ILE A 199 -8.24 -5.49 -31.81
N GLU A 200 -7.89 -5.73 -30.54
CA GLU A 200 -8.07 -7.06 -29.93
C GLU A 200 -9.55 -7.31 -29.62
N LYS A 201 -10.07 -8.47 -30.05
CA LYS A 201 -11.44 -8.86 -29.71
C LYS A 201 -11.55 -9.22 -28.24
N GLY A 202 -12.45 -8.54 -27.56
CA GLY A 202 -12.86 -8.91 -26.21
C GLY A 202 -13.85 -10.08 -26.20
N THR A 203 -14.33 -10.42 -25.01
CA THR A 203 -15.41 -11.39 -24.79
C THR A 203 -16.80 -10.84 -25.12
N MET A 204 -16.91 -9.53 -25.33
CA MET A 204 -18.15 -8.83 -25.67
C MET A 204 -18.26 -8.61 -27.18
N PRO A 205 -19.48 -8.63 -27.77
CA PRO A 205 -19.69 -8.29 -29.16
C PRO A 205 -19.24 -6.87 -29.52
N ASP A 206 -18.87 -6.66 -30.79
CA ASP A 206 -18.50 -5.35 -31.33
C ASP A 206 -19.64 -4.32 -31.21
N ALA A 207 -20.90 -4.76 -31.06
CA ALA A 207 -22.07 -3.90 -30.84
C ALA A 207 -21.97 -2.98 -29.59
N TYR A 208 -21.12 -3.31 -28.61
CA TYR A 208 -20.83 -2.42 -27.46
C TYR A 208 -19.95 -1.22 -27.84
N ARG A 209 -19.16 -1.36 -28.91
CA ARG A 209 -18.18 -0.40 -29.42
C ARG A 209 -18.16 -0.47 -30.95
N PRO A 210 -19.26 -0.10 -31.63
CA PRO A 210 -19.44 -0.40 -33.05
C PRO A 210 -18.44 0.31 -33.97
N THR A 211 -17.82 1.40 -33.51
CA THR A 211 -16.91 2.22 -34.32
C THR A 211 -15.50 2.29 -33.73
N VAL A 212 -14.51 2.58 -34.57
CA VAL A 212 -13.13 2.86 -34.14
C VAL A 212 -13.09 4.06 -33.19
N TRP A 213 -13.97 5.04 -33.38
CA TRP A 213 -14.08 6.19 -32.49
C TRP A 213 -14.47 5.78 -31.05
N ASP A 214 -15.34 4.78 -30.89
CA ASP A 214 -15.77 4.27 -29.57
C ASP A 214 -14.65 3.60 -28.79
N VAL A 215 -13.63 3.09 -29.48
CA VAL A 215 -12.42 2.54 -28.88
C VAL A 215 -11.50 3.67 -28.44
N ILE A 216 -11.23 4.63 -29.31
CA ILE A 216 -10.33 5.77 -29.04
C ILE A 216 -10.84 6.64 -27.88
N VAL A 217 -12.14 6.92 -27.83
CA VAL A 217 -12.73 7.70 -26.72
C VAL A 217 -12.57 6.98 -25.38
N ARG A 218 -12.61 5.65 -25.37
CA ARG A 218 -12.43 4.88 -24.14
C ARG A 218 -10.98 4.83 -23.68
N ASP A 219 -10.00 4.82 -24.59
CA ASP A 219 -8.59 5.03 -24.23
C ASP A 219 -8.39 6.42 -23.59
N ALA A 220 -9.02 7.46 -24.15
CA ALA A 220 -8.98 8.80 -23.58
C ALA A 220 -9.68 8.88 -22.21
N LEU A 221 -10.79 8.16 -22.03
CA LEU A 221 -11.47 8.01 -20.74
C LEU A 221 -10.60 7.30 -19.70
N GLU A 222 -9.86 6.27 -20.08
CA GLU A 222 -8.94 5.55 -19.18
C GLU A 222 -7.82 6.48 -18.70
N PHE A 223 -7.25 7.26 -19.61
CA PHE A 223 -6.28 8.29 -19.24
C PHE A 223 -6.89 9.36 -18.33
N ALA A 224 -8.09 9.87 -18.61
CA ALA A 224 -8.76 10.83 -17.73
C ALA A 224 -9.05 10.23 -16.34
N ALA A 225 -9.48 8.96 -16.28
CA ALA A 225 -9.74 8.23 -15.04
C ALA A 225 -8.48 7.95 -14.21
N SER A 226 -7.30 7.94 -14.83
CA SER A 226 -6.02 7.84 -14.09
C SER A 226 -5.80 9.01 -13.12
N GLY A 227 -6.50 10.13 -13.33
CA GLY A 227 -6.42 11.31 -12.46
C GLY A 227 -5.12 12.10 -12.64
N GLU A 228 -4.32 11.81 -13.66
CA GLU A 228 -3.04 12.47 -13.91
C GLU A 228 -3.23 13.94 -14.29
N ARG A 229 -2.63 14.84 -13.49
CA ARG A 229 -2.79 16.30 -13.63
C ARG A 229 -1.50 17.02 -14.03
N GLY A 230 -0.37 16.34 -14.02
CA GLY A 230 0.93 16.96 -14.29
C GLY A 230 1.45 17.87 -13.15
N LEU A 231 0.56 18.36 -12.29
CA LEU A 231 0.81 19.29 -11.20
C LEU A 231 0.14 18.81 -9.90
N MET A 232 0.58 19.36 -8.76
CA MET A 232 -0.20 19.32 -7.50
C MET A 232 -1.60 19.87 -7.76
N ALA A 233 -2.64 19.19 -7.27
CA ALA A 233 -4.03 19.61 -7.42
C ALA A 233 -4.20 21.10 -7.04
N PRO A 234 -5.02 21.85 -7.80
CA PRO A 234 -5.31 23.24 -7.45
C PRO A 234 -6.14 23.29 -6.16
N GLU A 235 -6.13 24.46 -5.51
CA GLU A 235 -6.79 24.73 -4.22
C GLU A 235 -8.32 24.55 -4.29
N ASP A 236 -8.86 24.71 -5.49
CA ASP A 236 -10.25 24.63 -5.89
C ASP A 236 -10.51 23.46 -6.85
N ALA A 237 -9.76 22.36 -6.68
CA ALA A 237 -9.94 21.14 -7.47
C ALA A 237 -11.43 20.75 -7.57
N PHE A 238 -11.90 20.55 -8.80
CA PHE A 238 -13.28 20.19 -9.05
C PHE A 238 -13.58 18.81 -8.45
N GLU A 239 -14.62 18.73 -7.62
CA GLU A 239 -15.12 17.49 -7.02
C GLU A 239 -16.50 17.16 -7.62
N LEU A 240 -16.74 15.88 -7.89
CA LEU A 240 -18.05 15.40 -8.31
C LEU A 240 -18.89 15.10 -7.08
N ASP A 241 -19.96 15.86 -6.83
CA ASP A 241 -20.82 15.61 -5.66
C ASP A 241 -21.72 14.39 -5.86
N ALA A 242 -22.04 13.65 -4.79
CA ALA A 242 -23.00 12.53 -4.80
C ALA A 242 -24.37 12.90 -5.41
N SER A 243 -24.81 14.15 -5.24
CA SER A 243 -26.08 14.66 -5.81
C SER A 243 -25.99 15.07 -7.28
N SER A 244 -24.80 14.98 -7.89
CA SER A 244 -24.56 15.41 -9.27
C SER A 244 -25.47 14.71 -10.28
N PRO A 245 -25.92 15.41 -11.34
CA PRO A 245 -26.55 14.81 -12.52
C PRO A 245 -25.72 13.70 -13.19
N ALA A 246 -24.42 13.59 -12.88
CA ALA A 246 -23.57 12.47 -13.30
C ALA A 246 -24.06 11.08 -12.85
N LEU A 247 -24.81 10.99 -11.73
CA LEU A 247 -25.52 9.78 -11.30
C LEU A 247 -27.03 9.86 -11.57
N GLY A 248 -27.45 10.83 -12.38
CA GLY A 248 -28.83 11.02 -12.84
C GLY A 248 -29.17 10.19 -14.08
N THR A 249 -30.31 10.52 -14.66
CA THR A 249 -30.76 10.00 -15.96
C THR A 249 -29.83 10.44 -17.10
N PRO A 250 -29.80 9.73 -18.23
CA PRO A 250 -29.05 10.16 -19.41
C PRO A 250 -29.39 11.59 -19.84
N GLU A 251 -30.66 11.98 -19.77
CA GLU A 251 -31.15 13.30 -20.14
C GLU A 251 -30.61 14.40 -19.21
N GLU A 252 -30.64 14.17 -17.89
CA GLU A 252 -30.06 15.08 -16.89
C GLU A 252 -28.55 15.23 -17.10
N PHE A 253 -27.84 14.13 -17.37
CA PHE A 253 -26.41 14.17 -17.62
C PHE A 253 -26.04 14.87 -18.94
N LEU A 254 -26.80 14.62 -20.00
CA LEU A 254 -26.63 15.29 -21.30
C LEU A 254 -26.96 16.77 -21.23
N ALA A 255 -27.76 17.23 -20.27
CA ALA A 255 -27.99 18.67 -20.02
C ALA A 255 -26.92 19.30 -19.10
N TRP A 256 -26.23 18.49 -18.30
CA TRP A 256 -25.25 18.97 -17.32
C TRP A 256 -23.95 19.48 -17.99
N ARG A 257 -23.64 20.77 -17.82
CA ARG A 257 -22.44 21.45 -18.35
C ARG A 257 -21.65 22.14 -17.23
N PRO A 258 -20.99 21.37 -16.33
CA PRO A 258 -20.26 21.95 -15.19
C PRO A 258 -19.12 22.87 -15.63
N ALA A 259 -18.50 22.61 -16.79
CA ALA A 259 -17.45 23.48 -17.33
C ALA A 259 -17.96 24.86 -17.78
N ALA A 260 -19.25 25.05 -18.01
CA ALA A 260 -19.85 26.35 -18.34
C ALA A 260 -20.22 27.17 -17.10
N ASP A 261 -20.24 26.55 -15.91
CA ASP A 261 -20.49 27.24 -14.65
C ASP A 261 -19.31 28.16 -14.31
N ALA A 262 -19.61 29.43 -14.03
CA ALA A 262 -18.61 30.44 -13.67
C ALA A 262 -17.95 30.17 -12.31
N SER A 263 -18.60 29.41 -11.42
CA SER A 263 -18.05 29.01 -10.13
C SER A 263 -16.99 27.91 -10.23
N VAL A 264 -16.98 27.14 -11.33
CA VAL A 264 -15.97 26.09 -11.58
C VAL A 264 -14.74 26.73 -12.19
N THR A 265 -13.71 26.94 -11.38
CA THR A 265 -12.43 27.54 -11.78
C THR A 265 -11.41 26.51 -12.28
N ASP A 266 -11.50 25.27 -11.81
CA ASP A 266 -10.65 24.14 -12.23
C ASP A 266 -11.10 23.55 -13.59
N LYS A 267 -10.94 24.32 -14.67
CA LYS A 267 -11.32 23.93 -16.03
C LYS A 267 -10.49 22.75 -16.59
N GLY A 268 -9.31 22.48 -16.03
CA GLY A 268 -8.41 21.40 -16.43
C GLY A 268 -8.65 20.07 -15.70
N SER A 269 -9.78 19.92 -15.01
CA SER A 269 -10.07 18.71 -14.24
C SER A 269 -10.24 17.47 -15.12
N PRO A 270 -9.53 16.35 -14.82
CA PRO A 270 -9.79 15.07 -15.49
C PRO A 270 -11.25 14.59 -15.33
N ILE A 271 -11.94 14.99 -14.25
CA ILE A 271 -13.35 14.65 -14.04
C ILE A 271 -14.23 15.39 -15.05
N LEU A 272 -13.93 16.66 -15.35
CA LEU A 272 -14.66 17.43 -16.37
C LEU A 272 -14.40 16.89 -17.77
N GLU A 273 -13.15 16.48 -18.05
CA GLU A 273 -12.73 15.84 -19.29
C GLU A 273 -13.48 14.52 -19.52
N ALA A 274 -13.50 13.62 -18.53
CA ALA A 274 -14.27 12.38 -18.60
C ALA A 274 -15.77 12.64 -18.76
N ALA A 275 -16.32 13.62 -18.04
CA ALA A 275 -17.72 14.00 -18.19
C ALA A 275 -18.05 14.46 -19.62
N ALA A 276 -17.13 15.15 -20.30
CA ALA A 276 -17.30 15.56 -21.69
C ALA A 276 -17.29 14.36 -22.65
N LEU A 277 -16.30 13.48 -22.51
CA LEU A 277 -16.18 12.28 -23.35
C LEU A 277 -17.40 11.35 -23.22
N TYR A 278 -17.95 11.15 -22.00
CA TYR A 278 -19.18 10.38 -21.83
C TYR A 278 -20.40 11.04 -22.47
N ARG A 279 -20.51 12.38 -22.42
CA ARG A 279 -21.59 13.09 -23.12
C ARG A 279 -21.48 12.91 -24.62
N ASP A 280 -20.27 12.97 -25.16
CA ASP A 280 -20.02 12.79 -26.59
C ASP A 280 -20.42 11.38 -27.05
N LEU A 281 -20.07 10.33 -26.29
CA LEU A 281 -20.51 8.95 -26.57
C LEU A 281 -22.04 8.81 -26.54
N LEU A 282 -22.68 9.34 -25.50
CA LEU A 282 -24.13 9.25 -25.35
C LEU A 282 -24.87 10.01 -26.45
N GLU A 283 -24.39 11.19 -26.85
CA GLU A 283 -25.00 11.97 -27.92
C GLU A 283 -24.81 11.28 -29.28
N PHE A 284 -23.63 10.71 -29.54
CA PHE A 284 -23.32 9.97 -30.77
C PHE A 284 -24.28 8.78 -30.97
N HIS A 285 -24.46 7.95 -29.95
CA HIS A 285 -25.30 6.75 -30.04
C HIS A 285 -26.78 6.97 -29.74
N ARG A 286 -27.21 8.19 -29.42
CA ARG A 286 -28.59 8.48 -28.97
C ARG A 286 -29.67 8.06 -29.98
N ARG A 287 -29.30 8.01 -31.27
CA ARG A 287 -30.21 7.73 -32.40
C ARG A 287 -29.91 6.39 -33.08
N ASP A 288 -29.05 5.57 -32.51
CA ASP A 288 -28.72 4.27 -33.07
C ASP A 288 -29.94 3.35 -33.03
N ALA A 289 -30.11 2.56 -34.10
CA ALA A 289 -31.16 1.56 -34.16
C ALA A 289 -30.91 0.42 -33.15
N ASP A 290 -29.66 0.00 -33.02
CA ASP A 290 -29.20 -0.88 -31.94
C ASP A 290 -28.78 -0.03 -30.74
N ARG A 291 -29.46 -0.23 -29.61
CA ARG A 291 -29.22 0.55 -28.38
C ARG A 291 -28.02 0.05 -27.57
N THR A 292 -27.32 -1.00 -28.01
CA THR A 292 -26.22 -1.64 -27.26
C THR A 292 -25.13 -0.63 -26.89
N ALA A 293 -24.62 0.13 -27.85
CA ALA A 293 -23.55 1.11 -27.61
C ALA A 293 -23.99 2.25 -26.67
N LEU A 294 -25.22 2.76 -26.85
CA LEU A 294 -25.82 3.77 -25.97
C LEU A 294 -25.95 3.27 -24.52
N LEU A 295 -26.49 2.06 -24.34
CA LEU A 295 -26.65 1.45 -23.02
C LEU A 295 -25.31 1.12 -22.37
N ALA A 296 -24.32 0.69 -23.15
CA ALA A 296 -22.96 0.44 -22.66
C ALA A 296 -22.31 1.75 -22.17
N ALA A 297 -22.33 2.81 -22.98
CA ALA A 297 -21.78 4.11 -22.60
C ALA A 297 -22.46 4.71 -21.36
N ASP A 298 -23.77 4.51 -21.22
CA ASP A 298 -24.52 4.99 -20.06
C ASP A 298 -24.22 4.18 -18.78
N LEU A 299 -24.03 2.87 -18.90
CA LEU A 299 -23.57 2.05 -17.78
C LEU A 299 -22.15 2.44 -17.36
N ASP A 300 -21.23 2.60 -18.32
CA ASP A 300 -19.86 3.04 -18.09
C ASP A 300 -19.85 4.40 -17.36
N ARG A 301 -20.70 5.34 -17.78
CA ARG A 301 -20.90 6.64 -17.11
C ARG A 301 -21.32 6.46 -15.65
N ILE A 302 -22.32 5.61 -15.35
CA ILE A 302 -22.79 5.39 -13.97
C ILE A 302 -21.66 4.82 -13.11
N MET A 303 -20.87 3.90 -13.67
CA MET A 303 -19.75 3.28 -12.98
C MET A 303 -18.62 4.28 -12.70
N TRP A 304 -18.26 5.10 -13.69
CA TRP A 304 -17.32 6.21 -13.53
C TRP A 304 -17.80 7.22 -12.49
N ALA A 305 -19.04 7.73 -12.64
CA ALA A 305 -19.59 8.75 -11.75
C ALA A 305 -19.68 8.23 -10.31
N GLY A 306 -20.06 6.96 -10.12
CA GLY A 306 -20.13 6.33 -8.80
C GLY A 306 -18.76 6.12 -8.14
N GLY A 307 -17.69 5.97 -8.94
CA GLY A 307 -16.32 5.90 -8.44
C GLY A 307 -15.67 7.26 -8.21
N ALA A 308 -16.04 8.27 -9.01
CA ALA A 308 -15.49 9.63 -8.94
C ALA A 308 -16.24 10.54 -7.94
N ALA A 309 -17.48 10.21 -7.59
CA ALA A 309 -18.30 11.02 -6.71
C ALA A 309 -17.80 10.98 -5.25
N VAL A 310 -17.93 12.12 -4.58
CA VAL A 310 -17.60 12.31 -3.16
C VAL A 310 -18.81 12.77 -2.38
N GLY A 311 -18.78 12.56 -1.06
CA GLY A 311 -19.87 12.93 -0.16
C GLY A 311 -20.65 11.74 0.41
N GLU A 312 -21.61 12.05 1.27
CA GLU A 312 -22.46 11.03 1.89
C GLU A 312 -23.47 10.47 0.89
N GLY A 313 -23.82 9.19 1.02
CA GLY A 313 -24.83 8.55 0.20
C GLY A 313 -24.43 8.24 -1.25
N VAL A 314 -23.14 8.33 -1.62
CA VAL A 314 -22.65 7.96 -2.96
C VAL A 314 -23.06 6.53 -3.34
N ALA A 315 -22.88 5.58 -2.41
CA ALA A 315 -23.26 4.18 -2.62
C ALA A 315 -24.77 4.03 -2.91
N ASP A 316 -25.62 4.69 -2.12
CA ASP A 316 -27.08 4.65 -2.31
C ASP A 316 -27.50 5.30 -3.62
N ARG A 317 -26.88 6.45 -3.97
CA ARG A 317 -27.16 7.12 -5.24
C ARG A 317 -26.75 6.27 -6.43
N ARG A 318 -25.58 5.60 -6.35
CA ARG A 318 -25.10 4.67 -7.38
C ARG A 318 -26.03 3.46 -7.50
N ALA A 319 -26.47 2.88 -6.39
CA ALA A 319 -27.44 1.78 -6.38
C ALA A 319 -28.76 2.22 -7.04
N ALA A 320 -29.26 3.41 -6.73
CA ALA A 320 -30.46 3.98 -7.36
C ALA A 320 -30.27 4.19 -8.88
N ALA A 321 -29.11 4.70 -9.31
CA ALA A 321 -28.80 4.87 -10.73
C ALA A 321 -28.76 3.54 -11.49
N LEU A 322 -28.15 2.50 -10.89
CA LEU A 322 -28.12 1.14 -11.46
C LEU A 322 -29.52 0.53 -11.54
N ARG A 323 -30.36 0.66 -10.50
CA ARG A 323 -31.76 0.20 -10.52
C ARG A 323 -32.54 0.87 -11.67
N ALA A 324 -32.45 2.20 -11.78
CA ALA A 324 -33.09 2.95 -12.85
C ALA A 324 -32.55 2.58 -14.25
N PHE A 325 -31.26 2.24 -14.37
CA PHE A 325 -30.68 1.72 -15.61
C PHE A 325 -31.27 0.36 -15.98
N ILE A 326 -31.34 -0.58 -15.03
CA ILE A 326 -31.87 -1.94 -15.23
C ILE A 326 -33.32 -1.87 -15.73
N GLU A 327 -34.14 -1.00 -15.12
CA GLU A 327 -35.53 -0.78 -15.55
C GLU A 327 -35.62 -0.27 -16.99
N ARG A 328 -34.82 0.75 -17.36
CA ARG A 328 -34.81 1.34 -18.71
C ARG A 328 -34.24 0.42 -19.78
N ALA A 329 -33.26 -0.41 -19.42
CA ALA A 329 -32.63 -1.37 -20.33
C ALA A 329 -33.56 -2.57 -20.61
N GLY A 330 -34.49 -2.89 -19.70
CA GLY A 330 -35.48 -3.94 -19.89
C GLY A 330 -34.81 -5.31 -20.04
N ASP A 331 -35.17 -6.06 -21.09
CA ASP A 331 -34.60 -7.39 -21.37
C ASP A 331 -33.26 -7.35 -22.12
N HIS A 332 -32.72 -6.15 -22.39
CA HIS A 332 -31.42 -6.01 -23.03
C HIS A 332 -30.31 -6.61 -22.15
N GLU A 333 -29.32 -7.28 -22.76
CA GLU A 333 -28.27 -8.00 -22.01
C GLU A 333 -27.38 -7.10 -21.14
N THR A 334 -27.28 -5.80 -21.45
CA THR A 334 -26.60 -4.81 -20.61
C THR A 334 -27.25 -4.64 -19.23
N ALA A 335 -28.55 -4.95 -19.10
CA ALA A 335 -29.22 -4.98 -17.80
C ALA A 335 -28.66 -6.08 -16.89
N ALA A 336 -28.19 -7.20 -17.45
CA ALA A 336 -27.52 -8.26 -16.68
C ALA A 336 -26.19 -7.76 -16.08
N LEU A 337 -25.41 -6.97 -16.83
CA LEU A 337 -24.16 -6.36 -16.35
C LEU A 337 -24.44 -5.34 -15.24
N ALA A 338 -25.43 -4.47 -15.44
CA ALA A 338 -25.84 -3.52 -14.41
C ALA A 338 -26.35 -4.24 -13.14
N THR A 339 -27.05 -5.36 -13.29
CA THR A 339 -27.49 -6.18 -12.15
C THR A 339 -26.31 -6.79 -11.40
N PHE A 340 -25.27 -7.26 -12.11
CA PHE A 340 -24.03 -7.72 -11.48
C PHE A 340 -23.36 -6.61 -10.65
N HIS A 341 -23.25 -5.39 -11.20
CA HIS A 341 -22.67 -4.26 -10.47
C HIS A 341 -23.51 -3.85 -9.27
N LEU A 342 -24.84 -3.88 -9.37
CA LEU A 342 -25.74 -3.61 -8.26
C LEU A 342 -25.60 -4.68 -7.16
N ALA A 343 -25.62 -5.96 -7.53
CA ALA A 343 -25.45 -7.06 -6.59
C ALA A 343 -24.07 -7.02 -5.91
N SER A 344 -23.02 -6.65 -6.64
CA SER A 344 -21.67 -6.48 -6.07
C SER A 344 -21.62 -5.35 -5.04
N LEU A 345 -22.25 -4.21 -5.33
CA LEU A 345 -22.34 -3.08 -4.41
C LEU A 345 -23.09 -3.44 -3.13
N ILE A 346 -24.22 -4.15 -3.25
CA ILE A 346 -25.02 -4.60 -2.10
C ILE A 346 -24.24 -5.63 -1.27
N ARG A 347 -23.47 -6.51 -1.92
CA ARG A 347 -22.54 -7.42 -1.25
C ARG A 347 -21.48 -6.66 -0.45
N GLU A 348 -20.88 -5.63 -1.04
CA GLU A 348 -19.87 -4.78 -0.37
C GLU A 348 -20.46 -4.04 0.85
N GLN A 349 -21.75 -3.72 0.82
CA GLN A 349 -22.49 -3.16 1.95
C GLN A 349 -22.83 -4.21 3.04
N GLY A 350 -22.58 -5.49 2.78
CA GLY A 350 -22.76 -6.59 3.73
C GLY A 350 -24.09 -7.34 3.62
N ASP A 351 -24.98 -6.97 2.71
CA ASP A 351 -26.23 -7.70 2.47
C ASP A 351 -26.04 -8.80 1.41
N LEU A 352 -25.50 -9.92 1.85
CA LEU A 352 -25.22 -11.07 0.98
C LEU A 352 -26.50 -11.75 0.46
N VAL A 353 -27.62 -11.62 1.18
CA VAL A 353 -28.89 -12.25 0.83
C VAL A 353 -29.55 -11.51 -0.33
N GLU A 354 -29.67 -10.19 -0.26
CA GLU A 354 -30.18 -9.37 -1.37
C GLU A 354 -29.26 -9.47 -2.59
N ALA A 355 -27.93 -9.39 -2.39
CA ALA A 355 -26.96 -9.53 -3.47
C ALA A 355 -27.10 -10.87 -4.21
N ARG A 356 -27.20 -11.98 -3.47
CA ARG A 356 -27.44 -13.30 -4.04
C ARG A 356 -28.78 -13.36 -4.78
N ALA A 357 -29.86 -12.86 -4.18
CA ALA A 357 -31.19 -12.91 -4.78
C ALA A 357 -31.24 -12.17 -6.13
N LEU A 358 -30.64 -10.96 -6.20
CA LEU A 358 -30.52 -10.20 -7.44
C LEU A 358 -29.69 -10.93 -8.50
N ALA A 359 -28.54 -11.46 -8.10
CA ALA A 359 -27.66 -12.19 -9.02
C ALA A 359 -28.34 -13.47 -9.55
N THR A 360 -29.01 -14.24 -8.70
CA THR A 360 -29.80 -15.42 -9.13
C THR A 360 -30.92 -15.03 -10.09
N ALA A 361 -31.65 -13.95 -9.81
CA ALA A 361 -32.70 -13.46 -10.70
C ALA A 361 -32.15 -13.08 -12.09
N ALA A 362 -30.96 -12.45 -12.15
CA ALA A 362 -30.29 -12.14 -13.40
C ALA A 362 -29.89 -13.40 -14.19
N VAL A 363 -29.33 -14.42 -13.51
CA VAL A 363 -28.99 -15.70 -14.15
C VAL A 363 -30.22 -16.35 -14.79
N GLY A 364 -31.36 -16.33 -14.10
CA GLY A 364 -32.61 -16.89 -14.63
C GLY A 364 -33.25 -16.07 -15.75
N ARG A 365 -33.08 -14.74 -15.74
CA ARG A 365 -33.64 -13.84 -16.77
C ARG A 365 -32.82 -13.84 -18.07
N TRP A 366 -31.50 -14.02 -17.98
CA TRP A 366 -30.60 -14.10 -19.14
C TRP A 366 -29.80 -15.40 -19.16
N PRO A 367 -30.46 -16.57 -19.31
CA PRO A 367 -29.80 -17.86 -19.35
C PRO A 367 -29.03 -18.06 -20.67
N ALA A 368 -28.18 -19.09 -20.73
CA ALA A 368 -27.71 -19.60 -22.01
C ALA A 368 -28.89 -20.21 -22.80
N GLY A 369 -28.89 -20.03 -24.12
CA GLY A 369 -29.81 -20.72 -25.03
C GLY A 369 -29.07 -21.71 -25.91
N ASP A 370 -29.81 -22.57 -26.62
CA ASP A 370 -29.22 -23.59 -27.52
C ASP A 370 -28.31 -22.98 -28.60
N ASP A 371 -28.61 -21.75 -29.05
CA ASP A 371 -27.87 -21.05 -30.11
C ASP A 371 -27.21 -19.72 -29.64
N ARG A 372 -27.20 -19.42 -28.33
CA ARG A 372 -26.62 -18.16 -27.80
C ARG A 372 -25.88 -18.36 -26.48
N PRO A 373 -24.62 -17.90 -26.35
CA PRO A 373 -23.90 -17.94 -25.08
C PRO A 373 -24.61 -17.10 -24.02
N GLN A 374 -24.43 -17.47 -22.75
CA GLN A 374 -24.98 -16.71 -21.63
C GLN A 374 -24.52 -15.25 -21.69
N ALA A 375 -25.43 -14.30 -21.42
CA ALA A 375 -25.06 -12.89 -21.33
C ALA A 375 -23.93 -12.73 -20.30
N ALA A 376 -22.88 -11.98 -20.65
CA ALA A 376 -21.68 -11.87 -19.80
C ALA A 376 -22.02 -11.43 -18.36
N GLY A 377 -22.93 -10.45 -18.21
CA GLY A 377 -23.38 -10.02 -16.88
C GLY A 377 -24.09 -11.10 -16.06
N ALA A 378 -24.82 -12.01 -16.73
CA ALA A 378 -25.44 -13.16 -16.08
C ALA A 378 -24.39 -14.22 -15.69
N ALA A 379 -23.36 -14.45 -16.52
CA ALA A 379 -22.23 -15.30 -16.15
C ALA A 379 -21.47 -14.74 -14.94
N MET A 380 -21.25 -13.42 -14.88
CA MET A 380 -20.67 -12.74 -13.71
C MET A 380 -21.56 -12.86 -12.46
N CYS A 381 -22.88 -12.74 -12.62
CA CYS A 381 -23.84 -12.99 -11.54
C CYS A 381 -23.78 -14.45 -11.05
N ALA A 382 -23.63 -15.42 -11.95
CA ALA A 382 -23.49 -16.83 -11.57
C ALA A 382 -22.23 -17.06 -10.72
N ASN A 383 -21.11 -16.44 -11.09
CA ASN A 383 -19.88 -16.48 -10.30
C ASN A 383 -20.07 -15.82 -8.93
N LEU A 384 -20.77 -14.69 -8.86
CA LEU A 384 -21.08 -14.01 -7.60
C LEU A 384 -21.93 -14.88 -6.67
N VAL A 385 -22.95 -15.57 -7.22
CA VAL A 385 -23.76 -16.54 -6.46
C VAL A 385 -22.88 -17.67 -5.94
N ALA A 386 -22.04 -18.26 -6.80
CA ALA A 386 -21.11 -19.32 -6.40
C ALA A 386 -20.12 -18.86 -5.31
N GLU A 387 -19.67 -17.62 -5.35
CA GLU A 387 -18.79 -17.04 -4.33
C GLU A 387 -19.52 -16.87 -2.98
N ILE A 388 -20.74 -16.33 -2.98
CA ILE A 388 -21.55 -16.15 -1.76
C ILE A 388 -21.93 -17.50 -1.15
N GLU A 389 -22.27 -18.49 -2.00
CA GLU A 389 -22.64 -19.85 -1.58
C GLU A 389 -21.45 -20.74 -1.27
N SER A 390 -20.23 -20.33 -1.60
CA SER A 390 -19.03 -21.13 -1.37
C SER A 390 -18.89 -21.50 0.10
N ARG A 391 -18.64 -22.79 0.33
CA ARG A 391 -18.40 -23.32 1.67
C ARG A 391 -17.03 -22.88 2.13
N SER A 392 -16.91 -22.49 3.39
CA SER A 392 -15.61 -22.25 4.03
C SER A 392 -15.56 -22.93 5.38
N LEU A 393 -14.35 -23.38 5.74
CA LEU A 393 -14.05 -24.03 6.99
C LEU A 393 -12.59 -23.76 7.35
N GLU A 394 -12.37 -23.14 8.49
CA GLU A 394 -11.04 -22.88 9.06
C GLU A 394 -11.01 -23.31 10.52
N LEU A 395 -9.82 -23.65 11.01
CA LEU A 395 -9.60 -24.05 12.40
C LEU A 395 -8.57 -23.16 13.07
N ALA A 396 -8.86 -22.78 14.30
CA ALA A 396 -7.89 -22.18 15.21
C ALA A 396 -7.98 -22.85 16.58
N THR A 397 -6.83 -23.10 17.20
CA THR A 397 -6.72 -23.65 18.55
C THR A 397 -5.34 -23.29 19.08
N GLU A 398 -5.17 -23.34 20.41
CA GLU A 398 -3.84 -23.25 21.01
C GLU A 398 -2.94 -24.39 20.52
N GLN A 399 -1.65 -24.07 20.30
CA GLN A 399 -0.66 -25.04 19.83
C GLN A 399 -0.37 -26.14 20.86
N ALA A 400 -0.53 -25.84 22.15
CA ALA A 400 -0.35 -26.79 23.25
C ALA A 400 -1.69 -27.02 23.96
N TRP A 401 -2.04 -28.28 24.20
CA TRP A 401 -3.26 -28.71 24.88
C TRP A 401 -2.91 -29.32 26.23
N ALA A 402 -3.36 -28.66 27.30
CA ALA A 402 -3.32 -29.15 28.67
C ALA A 402 -4.45 -28.48 29.47
N GLU A 403 -4.66 -28.88 30.73
CA GLU A 403 -5.62 -28.18 31.59
C GLU A 403 -5.11 -26.76 31.98
N PRO A 404 -5.96 -25.71 31.91
CA PRO A 404 -7.36 -25.71 31.44
C PRO A 404 -7.47 -25.94 29.93
N TRP A 405 -8.24 -26.95 29.53
CA TRP A 405 -8.29 -27.41 28.13
C TRP A 405 -8.80 -26.31 27.18
N PRO A 406 -8.11 -26.10 26.04
CA PRO A 406 -8.52 -25.08 25.08
C PRO A 406 -9.75 -25.51 24.27
N VAL A 407 -10.16 -24.67 23.34
CA VAL A 407 -11.18 -24.97 22.34
C VAL A 407 -10.56 -25.07 20.95
N VAL A 408 -11.19 -25.87 20.09
CA VAL A 408 -11.05 -25.73 18.65
C VAL A 408 -12.13 -24.78 18.17
N ARG A 409 -11.72 -23.58 17.76
CA ARG A 409 -12.59 -22.63 17.08
C ARG A 409 -12.71 -23.01 15.61
N VAL A 410 -13.93 -23.26 15.18
CA VAL A 410 -14.30 -23.52 13.79
C VAL A 410 -14.87 -22.24 13.22
N THR A 411 -14.18 -21.61 12.26
CA THR A 411 -14.75 -20.53 11.44
C THR A 411 -15.36 -21.15 10.21
N TYR A 412 -16.65 -20.91 9.95
CA TYR A 412 -17.37 -21.59 8.88
C TYR A 412 -18.38 -20.70 8.18
N ARG A 413 -18.70 -21.05 6.93
CA ARG A 413 -19.78 -20.47 6.13
C ARG A 413 -20.39 -21.56 5.25
N ASN A 414 -21.71 -21.60 5.16
CA ASN A 414 -22.50 -22.51 4.31
C ASN A 414 -22.22 -24.00 4.59
N VAL A 415 -21.97 -24.31 5.86
CA VAL A 415 -21.70 -25.67 6.34
C VAL A 415 -22.62 -25.96 7.53
N ALA A 416 -23.38 -27.05 7.46
CA ALA A 416 -24.35 -27.44 8.49
C ALA A 416 -23.74 -28.32 9.60
N ARG A 417 -22.59 -28.96 9.34
CA ARG A 417 -21.94 -29.88 10.26
C ARG A 417 -20.44 -29.87 10.06
N VAL A 418 -19.70 -30.01 11.14
CA VAL A 418 -18.25 -30.25 11.12
C VAL A 418 -17.93 -31.60 11.74
N HIS A 419 -17.08 -32.35 11.07
CA HIS A 419 -16.48 -33.58 11.55
C HIS A 419 -15.02 -33.32 11.90
N LEU A 420 -14.64 -33.62 13.14
CA LEU A 420 -13.27 -33.52 13.63
C LEU A 420 -12.66 -34.92 13.77
N ARG A 421 -11.38 -35.04 13.40
CA ARG A 421 -10.54 -36.20 13.71
C ARG A 421 -9.23 -35.74 14.34
N VAL A 422 -8.79 -36.46 15.36
CA VAL A 422 -7.46 -36.31 15.95
C VAL A 422 -6.64 -37.52 15.57
N CYS A 423 -5.55 -37.30 14.83
CA CYS A 423 -4.66 -38.34 14.35
C CYS A 423 -3.27 -38.12 14.93
N ARG A 424 -2.55 -39.19 15.31
CA ARG A 424 -1.18 -39.05 15.82
C ARG A 424 -0.28 -38.51 14.70
N ALA A 425 0.47 -37.45 14.99
CA ALA A 425 1.42 -36.88 14.05
C ALA A 425 2.85 -37.40 14.32
N ASP A 426 3.56 -37.79 13.27
CA ASP A 426 5.01 -37.99 13.30
C ASP A 426 5.72 -36.66 13.00
N TRP A 427 5.74 -35.78 13.99
CA TRP A 427 6.33 -34.46 13.84
C TRP A 427 7.84 -34.52 13.63
N GLU A 428 8.56 -35.47 14.24
CA GLU A 428 10.01 -35.55 14.11
C GLU A 428 10.43 -36.01 12.70
N ALA A 429 9.72 -36.97 12.10
CA ALA A 429 9.94 -37.34 10.69
C ALA A 429 9.69 -36.16 9.76
N ARG A 430 8.64 -35.37 10.03
CA ARG A 430 8.30 -34.18 9.26
C ARG A 430 9.37 -33.08 9.39
N LEU A 431 9.91 -32.87 10.60
CA LEU A 431 11.05 -31.99 10.83
C LEU A 431 12.27 -32.46 10.02
N ARG A 432 12.61 -33.76 10.07
CA ARG A 432 13.73 -34.33 9.29
C ARG A 432 13.53 -34.21 7.78
N ALA A 433 12.29 -34.19 7.31
CA ALA A 433 11.94 -33.90 5.91
C ALA A 433 11.99 -32.40 5.54
N GLY A 434 12.36 -31.52 6.48
CA GLY A 434 12.52 -30.08 6.22
C GLY A 434 11.25 -29.26 6.41
N LYS A 435 10.20 -29.81 7.04
CA LYS A 435 8.87 -29.20 7.16
C LYS A 435 8.51 -28.88 8.63
N PRO A 436 9.10 -27.85 9.25
CA PRO A 436 9.04 -27.65 10.71
C PRO A 436 7.70 -27.12 11.24
N HIS A 437 6.81 -26.59 10.40
CA HIS A 437 5.49 -26.08 10.82
C HIS A 437 4.33 -26.61 9.95
N ALA A 438 3.10 -26.42 10.47
CA ALA A 438 1.86 -26.94 9.91
C ALA A 438 1.32 -26.15 8.70
N GLY A 439 1.95 -25.04 8.34
CA GLY A 439 1.53 -24.18 7.22
C GLY A 439 2.04 -24.62 5.85
N TRP A 440 3.02 -25.53 5.80
CA TRP A 440 3.61 -26.05 4.55
C TRP A 440 3.08 -27.46 4.27
N ILE A 441 1.79 -27.57 3.98
CA ILE A 441 1.15 -28.84 3.62
C ILE A 441 0.96 -28.83 2.10
N ASP A 442 1.72 -29.69 1.41
CA ASP A 442 1.50 -29.98 -0.01
C ASP A 442 0.42 -31.06 -0.19
N ASP A 443 0.05 -31.35 -1.44
CA ASP A 443 -1.00 -32.34 -1.73
C ASP A 443 -0.64 -33.75 -1.25
N ALA A 444 0.65 -34.11 -1.26
CA ALA A 444 1.13 -35.40 -0.77
C ALA A 444 1.00 -35.50 0.76
N ASP A 445 1.37 -34.44 1.49
CA ASP A 445 1.16 -34.33 2.93
C ASP A 445 -0.34 -34.41 3.26
N ARG A 446 -1.19 -33.70 2.52
CA ARG A 446 -2.65 -33.73 2.72
C ARG A 446 -3.18 -35.15 2.58
N GLN A 447 -2.83 -35.86 1.51
CA GLN A 447 -3.20 -37.26 1.30
C GLN A 447 -2.72 -38.16 2.44
N ALA A 448 -1.46 -38.02 2.85
CA ALA A 448 -0.87 -38.82 3.92
C ALA A 448 -1.54 -38.56 5.28
N ILE A 449 -1.84 -37.29 5.61
CA ILE A 449 -2.51 -36.90 6.85
C ILE A 449 -3.95 -37.45 6.89
N LEU A 450 -4.67 -37.36 5.76
CA LEU A 450 -6.04 -37.87 5.66
C LEU A 450 -6.13 -39.40 5.74
N ALA A 451 -5.06 -40.12 5.38
CA ALA A 451 -4.96 -41.57 5.50
C ALA A 451 -4.64 -42.07 6.92
N LEU A 452 -4.30 -41.17 7.86
CA LEU A 452 -3.96 -41.57 9.24
C LEU A 452 -5.19 -42.10 10.00
N PRO A 453 -5.01 -43.13 10.86
CA PRO A 453 -6.10 -43.62 11.69
C PRO A 453 -6.52 -42.57 12.73
N ALA A 454 -7.82 -42.33 12.84
CA ALA A 454 -8.38 -41.43 13.84
C ALA A 454 -8.33 -42.09 15.24
N LEU A 455 -7.73 -41.39 16.20
CA LEU A 455 -7.68 -41.81 17.61
C LEU A 455 -8.88 -41.29 18.40
N ARG A 456 -9.35 -40.10 18.03
CA ARG A 456 -10.56 -39.46 18.53
C ARG A 456 -11.30 -38.85 17.37
N SER A 457 -12.62 -38.80 17.48
CA SER A 457 -13.48 -38.19 16.48
C SER A 457 -14.65 -37.51 17.17
N HIS A 458 -15.08 -36.41 16.60
CA HIS A 458 -16.23 -35.67 17.08
C HIS A 458 -17.01 -35.13 15.90
N GLN A 459 -18.30 -34.91 16.09
CA GLN A 459 -19.12 -34.17 15.14
C GLN A 459 -19.93 -33.14 15.90
N SER A 460 -20.05 -31.95 15.34
CA SER A 460 -20.91 -30.90 15.87
C SER A 460 -21.79 -30.36 14.75
N ASP A 461 -23.08 -30.23 15.04
CA ASP A 461 -24.00 -29.48 14.18
C ASP A 461 -23.69 -27.99 14.32
N LEU A 462 -23.59 -27.31 13.19
CA LEU A 462 -23.25 -25.90 13.11
C LEU A 462 -24.52 -25.09 12.87
N PRO A 463 -24.75 -23.99 13.61
CA PRO A 463 -25.85 -23.07 13.33
C PRO A 463 -25.84 -22.61 11.87
N ALA A 464 -27.02 -22.58 11.23
CA ALA A 464 -27.15 -22.16 9.85
C ALA A 464 -26.62 -20.73 9.63
N THR A 465 -26.01 -20.52 8.46
CA THR A 465 -25.56 -19.22 7.95
C THR A 465 -26.47 -18.79 6.81
N ASP A 466 -27.77 -18.64 7.08
CA ASP A 466 -28.77 -18.26 6.07
C ASP A 466 -28.53 -16.85 5.52
N ASP A 467 -27.73 -16.05 6.25
CA ASP A 467 -27.23 -14.73 5.87
C ASP A 467 -25.90 -14.77 5.09
N TYR A 468 -25.37 -15.97 4.82
CA TYR A 468 -24.08 -16.21 4.16
C TYR A 468 -22.87 -15.56 4.86
N HIS A 469 -23.00 -15.12 6.11
CA HIS A 469 -21.88 -14.57 6.87
C HIS A 469 -21.11 -15.67 7.58
N ALA A 470 -19.79 -15.52 7.65
CA ALA A 470 -18.95 -16.44 8.40
C ALA A 470 -19.26 -16.37 9.90
N ARG A 471 -19.29 -17.53 10.55
CA ARG A 471 -19.54 -17.66 11.99
C ARG A 471 -18.43 -18.46 12.66
N HIS A 472 -18.32 -18.28 13.97
CA HIS A 472 -17.46 -19.11 14.80
C HIS A 472 -18.31 -20.06 15.63
N HIS A 473 -17.84 -21.30 15.74
CA HIS A 473 -18.38 -22.28 16.66
C HIS A 473 -17.24 -23.00 17.35
N ASP A 474 -17.37 -23.18 18.65
CA ASP A 474 -16.25 -23.57 19.47
C ASP A 474 -16.49 -24.88 20.17
N ILE A 475 -15.51 -25.76 20.02
CA ILE A 475 -15.59 -27.15 20.40
C ILE A 475 -14.59 -27.39 21.53
N PRO A 476 -15.05 -27.53 22.80
CA PRO A 476 -14.17 -27.78 23.94
C PRO A 476 -13.45 -29.11 23.80
N VAL A 477 -12.12 -29.09 23.64
CA VAL A 477 -11.38 -30.31 23.25
C VAL A 477 -11.39 -31.37 24.33
N GLY A 478 -11.44 -30.97 25.60
CA GLY A 478 -11.53 -31.88 26.74
C GLY A 478 -12.77 -32.78 26.67
N ALA A 479 -13.95 -32.18 26.45
CA ALA A 479 -15.22 -32.93 26.41
C ALA A 479 -15.50 -33.54 25.03
N ALA A 480 -15.22 -32.82 23.95
CA ALA A 480 -15.58 -33.23 22.59
C ALA A 480 -14.63 -34.27 22.01
N LEU A 481 -13.34 -34.17 22.31
CA LEU A 481 -12.28 -35.02 21.77
C LEU A 481 -11.61 -35.87 22.84
N ASP A 482 -12.13 -35.86 24.08
CA ASP A 482 -11.56 -36.63 25.20
C ASP A 482 -10.05 -36.35 25.36
N ALA A 483 -9.66 -35.08 25.22
CA ALA A 483 -8.26 -34.67 25.15
C ALA A 483 -7.47 -35.04 26.41
N ALA A 484 -8.14 -35.18 27.56
CA ALA A 484 -7.53 -35.59 28.82
C ALA A 484 -6.94 -37.01 28.80
N ASN A 485 -7.50 -37.89 27.96
CA ASN A 485 -7.06 -39.28 27.81
C ASN A 485 -6.22 -39.50 26.54
N LEU A 486 -5.80 -38.43 25.87
CA LEU A 486 -4.77 -38.52 24.83
C LEU A 486 -3.40 -38.67 25.49
N GLU A 487 -2.56 -39.54 24.92
CA GLU A 487 -1.17 -39.62 25.32
C GLU A 487 -0.43 -38.33 24.93
N PRO A 488 0.52 -37.83 25.74
CA PRO A 488 1.26 -36.65 25.36
C PRO A 488 2.03 -36.84 24.04
N GLY A 489 2.07 -35.80 23.22
CA GLY A 489 2.72 -35.81 21.91
C GLY A 489 2.04 -34.92 20.88
N ALA A 490 2.52 -35.01 19.64
CA ALA A 490 2.01 -34.23 18.50
C ALA A 490 0.82 -34.92 17.80
N TYR A 491 -0.18 -34.13 17.44
CA TYR A 491 -1.40 -34.59 16.78
C TYR A 491 -1.81 -33.65 15.65
N TRP A 492 -2.35 -34.23 14.59
CA TRP A 492 -3.12 -33.51 13.58
C TRP A 492 -4.57 -33.42 14.04
N VAL A 493 -5.12 -32.21 14.04
CA VAL A 493 -6.56 -31.96 14.16
C VAL A 493 -7.06 -31.63 12.78
N ILE A 494 -7.94 -32.47 12.27
CA ILE A 494 -8.48 -32.39 10.92
C ILE A 494 -9.96 -32.08 11.04
N ALA A 495 -10.46 -31.09 10.30
CA ALA A 495 -11.87 -30.80 10.19
C ALA A 495 -12.34 -30.93 8.74
N SER A 496 -13.55 -31.44 8.58
CA SER A 496 -14.22 -31.52 7.29
C SER A 496 -15.73 -31.32 7.46
N HIS A 497 -16.39 -30.81 6.43
CA HIS A 497 -17.86 -30.83 6.42
C HIS A 497 -18.44 -32.20 6.04
N LYS A 498 -17.66 -33.04 5.34
CA LYS A 498 -18.05 -34.41 5.00
C LYS A 498 -17.48 -35.42 6.00
N PRO A 499 -18.22 -36.49 6.35
CA PRO A 499 -17.75 -37.50 7.28
C PRO A 499 -16.61 -38.38 6.73
N ASP A 500 -16.43 -38.43 5.40
CA ASP A 500 -15.41 -39.22 4.71
C ASP A 500 -14.06 -38.47 4.56
N PHE A 501 -14.06 -37.14 4.72
CA PHE A 501 -12.90 -36.26 4.52
C PHE A 501 -12.34 -36.32 3.10
N GLY A 502 -13.16 -36.68 2.11
CA GLY A 502 -12.76 -36.74 0.69
C GLY A 502 -12.41 -35.38 0.11
N ALA A 503 -11.64 -35.33 -0.97
CA ALA A 503 -11.20 -34.05 -1.58
C ALA A 503 -12.28 -33.37 -2.44
N GLU A 504 -13.23 -34.15 -2.99
CA GLU A 504 -14.22 -33.64 -3.93
C GLU A 504 -15.37 -32.92 -3.22
N ASP A 505 -15.68 -31.69 -3.67
CA ASP A 505 -16.75 -30.85 -3.12
C ASP A 505 -16.65 -30.74 -1.57
N ASN A 506 -15.44 -30.55 -1.07
CA ASN A 506 -15.15 -30.54 0.35
C ASN A 506 -14.22 -29.40 0.75
N VAL A 507 -14.39 -28.95 1.99
CA VAL A 507 -13.46 -28.04 2.67
C VAL A 507 -12.84 -28.80 3.82
N VAL A 508 -11.53 -28.98 3.76
CA VAL A 508 -10.75 -29.74 4.73
C VAL A 508 -9.66 -28.85 5.30
N ALA A 509 -9.77 -28.57 6.60
CA ALA A 509 -8.81 -27.80 7.37
C ALA A 509 -7.98 -28.74 8.25
N VAL A 510 -6.69 -28.43 8.41
CA VAL A 510 -5.74 -29.22 9.20
C VAL A 510 -4.91 -28.28 10.05
N THR A 511 -4.69 -28.63 11.31
CA THR A 511 -3.75 -27.95 12.19
C THR A 511 -2.97 -28.94 13.06
N LEU A 512 -1.78 -28.56 13.52
CA LEU A 512 -0.91 -29.38 14.36
C LEU A 512 -0.97 -28.87 15.80
N VAL A 513 -1.18 -29.77 16.75
CA VAL A 513 -1.23 -29.48 18.18
C VAL A 513 -0.33 -30.43 18.98
N TRP A 514 0.06 -30.01 20.17
CA TRP A 514 0.84 -30.79 21.13
C TRP A 514 0.01 -31.01 22.39
N VAL A 515 -0.33 -32.25 22.70
CA VAL A 515 -0.84 -32.58 24.04
C VAL A 515 0.38 -32.64 24.97
N THR A 516 0.57 -31.63 25.81
CA THR A 516 1.80 -31.48 26.61
C THR A 516 1.62 -30.56 27.80
N ARG A 517 2.28 -30.89 28.92
CA ARG A 517 2.40 -30.03 30.11
C ARG A 517 3.62 -29.10 30.07
N LEU A 518 4.38 -29.07 28.98
CA LEU A 518 5.61 -28.29 28.87
C LEU A 518 5.41 -27.03 28.02
N ALA A 519 6.02 -25.93 28.44
CA ALA A 519 6.25 -24.76 27.61
C ALA A 519 7.76 -24.52 27.47
N LEU A 520 8.19 -24.05 26.29
CA LEU A 520 9.58 -23.76 25.97
C LEU A 520 9.72 -22.28 25.59
N VAL A 521 10.53 -21.55 26.36
CA VAL A 521 10.78 -20.11 26.17
C VAL A 521 12.24 -19.92 25.80
N THR A 522 12.54 -19.19 24.72
CA THR A 522 13.91 -19.04 24.19
C THR A 522 14.44 -17.61 24.28
N GLU A 523 15.71 -17.46 24.66
CA GLU A 523 16.45 -16.19 24.74
C GLU A 523 17.31 -15.97 23.46
N GLN A 524 16.68 -15.61 22.35
CA GLN A 524 17.33 -15.64 21.01
C GLN A 524 18.32 -14.49 20.74
N GLN A 525 18.24 -13.37 21.47
CA GLN A 525 19.05 -12.15 21.23
C GLN A 525 19.80 -11.67 22.46
N ARG A 526 20.36 -12.61 23.24
CA ARG A 526 21.14 -12.25 24.43
C ARG A 526 22.39 -11.46 24.04
N GLN A 527 22.53 -10.25 24.58
CA GLN A 527 23.77 -9.48 24.45
C GLN A 527 24.89 -10.18 25.22
N THR A 528 26.05 -10.35 24.60
CA THR A 528 27.18 -11.04 25.23
C THR A 528 28.46 -10.24 25.15
N PHE A 529 29.34 -10.47 26.12
CA PHE A 529 30.62 -9.77 26.24
C PHE A 529 31.78 -10.76 26.06
N PRO A 530 32.77 -10.46 25.20
CA PRO A 530 34.00 -11.23 25.08
C PRO A 530 34.68 -11.47 26.44
N ARG A 531 35.15 -12.69 26.70
CA ARG A 531 35.96 -13.02 27.88
C ARG A 531 37.43 -12.63 27.66
N ALA A 532 38.10 -12.25 28.75
CA ALA A 532 39.51 -11.81 28.74
C ALA A 532 40.51 -12.93 28.37
N ASP A 533 40.10 -14.21 28.38
CA ASP A 533 40.93 -15.36 28.06
C ASP A 533 40.94 -15.74 26.56
N GLY A 534 40.31 -14.93 25.70
CA GLY A 534 40.31 -15.12 24.24
C GLY A 534 39.52 -16.34 23.75
N ARG A 535 38.79 -17.02 24.65
CA ARG A 535 37.88 -18.10 24.28
C ARG A 535 36.52 -17.47 23.95
N ASP A 536 36.30 -17.21 22.66
CA ASP A 536 34.98 -16.91 22.11
C ASP A 536 34.07 -18.14 22.31
N ALA A 537 33.53 -18.33 23.51
CA ALA A 537 32.41 -19.24 23.68
C ALA A 537 31.21 -18.56 23.00
N VAL A 538 30.82 -19.06 21.82
CA VAL A 538 29.50 -18.75 21.26
C VAL A 538 28.50 -18.93 22.41
N PRO A 539 27.80 -17.86 22.84
CA PRO A 539 26.91 -18.01 23.96
C PRO A 539 25.88 -19.05 23.57
N PRO A 540 25.67 -20.06 24.43
CA PRO A 540 24.70 -21.08 24.13
C PRO A 540 23.33 -20.42 23.93
N LEU A 541 22.56 -20.94 22.98
CA LEU A 541 21.13 -20.66 22.95
C LEU A 541 20.58 -21.07 24.32
N ALA A 542 20.03 -20.11 25.04
CA ALA A 542 19.49 -20.31 26.36
C ALA A 542 17.97 -20.17 26.36
N GLY A 543 17.36 -20.67 27.41
CA GLY A 543 15.93 -20.58 27.59
C GLY A 543 15.47 -21.35 28.80
N HIS A 544 14.16 -21.45 28.96
CA HIS A 544 13.54 -22.15 30.08
C HIS A 544 12.52 -23.17 29.58
N VAL A 545 12.49 -24.33 30.24
CA VAL A 545 11.39 -25.28 30.16
C VAL A 545 10.58 -25.16 31.45
N VAL A 546 9.31 -24.85 31.31
CA VAL A 546 8.38 -24.65 32.44
C VAL A 546 7.15 -25.53 32.26
N ASP A 547 6.44 -25.76 33.36
CA ASP A 547 5.10 -26.32 33.33
C ASP A 547 4.15 -25.28 32.69
N LEU A 548 3.42 -25.70 31.66
CA LEU A 548 2.58 -24.81 30.86
C LEU A 548 1.48 -24.12 31.68
N ALA A 549 0.94 -24.79 32.71
CA ALA A 549 -0.20 -24.28 33.46
C ALA A 549 0.24 -23.41 34.65
N SER A 550 1.28 -23.82 35.38
CA SER A 550 1.73 -23.08 36.57
C SER A 550 2.85 -22.08 36.28
N GLY A 551 3.59 -22.25 35.18
CA GLY A 551 4.81 -21.50 34.91
C GLY A 551 6.01 -21.96 35.76
N GLU A 552 5.87 -23.01 36.56
CA GLU A 552 6.94 -23.51 37.41
C GLU A 552 8.08 -24.15 36.60
N PRO A 553 9.34 -23.96 36.99
CA PRO A 553 10.48 -24.59 36.34
C PRO A 553 10.43 -26.12 36.27
N VAL A 554 10.76 -26.70 35.12
CA VAL A 554 10.92 -28.15 34.96
C VAL A 554 12.40 -28.50 34.96
N ARG A 555 12.90 -29.00 36.09
CA ARG A 555 14.27 -29.50 36.26
C ARG A 555 14.47 -30.83 35.54
N GLY A 556 15.65 -31.01 34.92
CA GLY A 556 16.03 -32.29 34.31
C GLY A 556 15.37 -32.59 32.97
N ALA A 557 14.67 -31.62 32.36
CA ALA A 557 14.13 -31.74 31.01
C ALA A 557 15.27 -31.85 29.99
N THR A 558 15.16 -32.77 29.05
CA THR A 558 16.09 -32.89 27.91
C THR A 558 15.69 -31.91 26.83
N VAL A 559 16.61 -31.05 26.40
CA VAL A 559 16.42 -30.14 25.26
C VAL A 559 17.32 -30.57 24.11
N ARG A 560 16.75 -30.92 22.97
CA ARG A 560 17.46 -31.29 21.74
C ARG A 560 17.41 -30.14 20.75
N LEU A 561 18.53 -29.87 20.09
CA LEU A 561 18.65 -28.87 19.02
C LEU A 561 18.73 -29.57 17.67
N PHE A 562 17.83 -29.18 16.78
CA PHE A 562 17.81 -29.57 15.38
C PHE A 562 18.22 -28.38 14.51
N MET A 563 19.08 -28.61 13.53
CA MET A 563 19.62 -27.57 12.64
C MET A 563 19.38 -27.94 11.18
N ARG A 564 19.00 -26.94 10.37
CA ARG A 564 18.81 -27.08 8.92
C ARG A 564 20.11 -27.50 8.23
N GLU A 565 20.09 -28.56 7.44
CA GLU A 565 21.25 -29.03 6.65
C GLU A 565 21.60 -28.06 5.49
N GLN A 566 22.90 -27.95 5.12
CA GLN A 566 23.36 -27.06 4.03
C GLN A 566 23.54 -27.73 2.65
N GLU A 567 23.32 -29.04 2.53
CA GLU A 567 23.51 -29.72 1.25
C GLU A 567 22.48 -29.23 0.22
N ARG A 568 22.95 -28.86 -0.98
CA ARG A 568 22.12 -28.28 -2.07
C ARG A 568 20.87 -29.10 -2.43
N ASN A 569 20.85 -30.39 -2.07
CA ASN A 569 19.74 -31.34 -2.29
C ASN A 569 19.07 -31.87 -1.01
N ARG A 570 19.57 -31.57 0.20
CA ARG A 570 18.90 -31.93 1.48
C ARG A 570 18.43 -30.67 2.19
N GLN A 571 17.12 -30.53 2.33
CA GLN A 571 16.50 -29.44 3.07
C GLN A 571 16.06 -29.86 4.48
N GLY A 572 16.54 -31.00 4.99
CA GLY A 572 16.16 -31.57 6.26
C GLY A 572 16.73 -30.85 7.49
N PHE A 573 16.33 -31.30 8.66
CA PHE A 573 16.92 -30.91 9.93
C PHE A 573 17.59 -32.12 10.61
N ALA A 574 18.82 -31.94 11.07
CA ALA A 574 19.57 -32.94 11.82
C ALA A 574 19.71 -32.52 13.28
N GLU A 575 19.66 -33.49 14.20
CA GLU A 575 19.95 -33.24 15.63
C GLU A 575 21.45 -32.99 15.79
N THR A 576 21.82 -31.82 16.32
CA THR A 576 23.24 -31.40 16.43
C THR A 576 23.73 -31.26 17.86
N ALA A 577 22.82 -31.06 18.82
CA ALA A 577 23.19 -30.90 20.22
C ALA A 577 22.05 -31.31 21.17
N LYS A 578 22.40 -31.54 22.44
CA LYS A 578 21.47 -31.83 23.52
C LYS A 578 21.95 -31.20 24.84
N ALA A 579 21.02 -30.72 25.65
CA ALA A 579 21.23 -30.15 26.98
C ALA A 579 20.17 -30.65 27.97
N THR A 580 20.42 -30.42 29.25
CA THR A 580 19.47 -30.73 30.34
C THR A 580 19.22 -29.46 31.15
N THR A 581 17.97 -29.25 31.59
CA THR A 581 17.62 -28.07 32.39
C THR A 581 18.09 -28.17 33.85
N ASP A 582 18.49 -27.03 34.42
CA ASP A 582 18.88 -26.87 35.81
C ASP A 582 17.67 -26.73 36.77
N GLU A 583 17.92 -26.35 38.03
CA GLU A 583 16.89 -26.18 39.06
C GLU A 583 15.90 -25.03 38.76
N LEU A 584 16.33 -24.06 37.95
CA LEU A 584 15.48 -22.97 37.46
C LEU A 584 14.81 -23.33 36.13
N GLY A 585 14.91 -24.59 35.69
CA GLY A 585 14.35 -25.03 34.41
C GLY A 585 15.10 -24.45 33.22
N ARG A 586 16.28 -23.84 33.47
CA ARG A 586 17.06 -23.15 32.45
C ARG A 586 17.95 -24.14 31.72
N PHE A 587 18.04 -24.02 30.40
CA PHE A 587 19.00 -24.75 29.58
C PHE A 587 19.95 -23.79 28.88
N GLU A 588 21.11 -24.32 28.52
CA GLU A 588 22.10 -23.70 27.66
C GLU A 588 22.59 -24.76 26.67
N ILE A 589 22.44 -24.49 25.36
CA ILE A 589 22.82 -25.41 24.28
C ILE A 589 23.66 -24.71 23.20
N GLY A 590 24.77 -25.30 22.79
CA GLY A 590 25.59 -24.75 21.70
C GLY A 590 24.84 -24.77 20.37
N ALA A 591 24.85 -23.65 19.64
CA ALA A 591 24.17 -23.49 18.36
C ALA A 591 25.04 -22.73 17.35
N GLU A 592 24.92 -23.07 16.06
CA GLU A 592 25.59 -22.36 14.96
C GLU A 592 24.79 -21.12 14.56
N GLN A 593 25.50 -20.05 14.17
CA GLN A 593 24.87 -18.77 13.82
C GLN A 593 24.33 -18.75 12.38
N GLY A 594 23.28 -17.96 12.17
CA GLY A 594 22.69 -17.74 10.84
C GLY A 594 22.08 -18.99 10.20
N ARG A 595 21.99 -20.09 10.96
CA ARG A 595 21.31 -21.32 10.58
C ARG A 595 19.95 -21.36 11.23
N GLU A 596 19.01 -21.96 10.53
CA GLU A 596 17.67 -22.21 11.04
C GLU A 596 17.69 -23.39 12.01
N LEU A 597 17.07 -23.17 13.16
CA LEU A 597 17.11 -24.03 14.35
C LEU A 597 15.70 -24.35 14.81
N VAL A 598 15.52 -25.55 15.35
CA VAL A 598 14.31 -25.99 16.03
C VAL A 598 14.72 -26.70 17.32
N LEU A 599 14.12 -26.31 18.44
CA LEU A 599 14.35 -26.96 19.73
C LEU A 599 13.20 -27.92 20.05
N VAL A 600 13.53 -29.04 20.70
CA VAL A 600 12.56 -30.00 21.24
C VAL A 600 12.89 -30.25 22.69
N ALA A 601 11.99 -29.86 23.59
CA ALA A 601 12.10 -30.15 25.01
C ALA A 601 11.26 -31.38 25.38
N SER A 602 11.82 -32.27 26.19
CA SER A 602 11.23 -33.53 26.63
C SER A 602 11.40 -33.70 28.13
N ALA A 603 10.33 -34.01 28.86
CA ALA A 603 10.39 -34.34 30.29
C ALA A 603 9.29 -35.32 30.71
N SER A 604 9.53 -36.08 31.77
CA SER A 604 8.47 -36.90 32.38
C SER A 604 7.65 -36.06 33.35
N ARG A 605 6.33 -36.06 33.19
CA ARG A 605 5.37 -35.44 34.11
C ARG A 605 4.24 -36.43 34.34
N GLU A 606 3.91 -36.67 35.61
CA GLU A 606 2.87 -37.61 36.01
C GLU A 606 3.06 -39.02 35.38
N GLY A 607 4.30 -39.48 35.30
CA GLY A 607 4.65 -40.80 34.75
C GLY A 607 4.59 -40.92 33.22
N ARG A 608 4.24 -39.84 32.50
CA ARG A 608 4.18 -39.81 31.03
C ARG A 608 5.25 -38.88 30.47
N ARG A 609 5.81 -39.20 29.30
CA ARG A 609 6.78 -38.34 28.61
C ARG A 609 6.03 -37.27 27.82
N HIS A 610 6.33 -36.00 28.10
CA HIS A 610 5.81 -34.84 27.40
C HIS A 610 6.90 -34.25 26.52
N ASP A 611 6.52 -33.81 25.32
CA ASP A 611 7.40 -33.15 24.36
C ASP A 611 6.77 -31.79 23.95
N VAL A 612 7.59 -30.79 23.64
CA VAL A 612 7.18 -29.50 23.06
C VAL A 612 8.29 -28.96 22.16
N THR A 613 7.93 -28.15 21.17
CA THR A 613 8.88 -27.59 20.20
C THR A 613 8.67 -26.10 19.97
N THR A 614 9.74 -25.40 19.57
CA THR A 614 9.66 -24.04 19.04
C THR A 614 9.27 -24.04 17.56
N GLY A 615 8.78 -22.90 17.06
CA GLY A 615 8.88 -22.60 15.64
C GLY A 615 10.34 -22.48 15.19
N PRO A 616 10.60 -22.42 13.87
CA PRO A 616 11.93 -22.17 13.36
C PRO A 616 12.47 -20.83 13.85
N THR A 617 13.72 -20.85 14.30
CA THR A 617 14.42 -19.65 14.79
C THR A 617 15.84 -19.59 14.25
N ASN A 618 16.46 -18.42 14.35
CA ASN A 618 17.89 -18.25 14.12
C ASN A 618 18.53 -17.62 15.36
N VAL A 619 19.83 -17.82 15.53
CA VAL A 619 20.63 -17.09 16.52
C VAL A 619 21.68 -16.26 15.80
N TRP A 620 21.84 -15.02 16.25
CA TRP A 620 22.81 -14.07 15.73
C TRP A 620 23.67 -13.52 16.86
N ARG A 621 24.96 -13.34 16.60
CA ARG A 621 25.88 -12.69 17.54
C ARG A 621 25.43 -11.25 17.80
N ASN A 622 25.11 -10.94 19.06
CA ASN A 622 24.98 -9.55 19.51
C ASN A 622 26.07 -9.26 20.55
N GLU A 623 27.33 -9.31 20.08
CA GLU A 623 28.48 -9.07 20.93
C GLU A 623 28.67 -7.57 21.15
N LEU A 624 28.68 -7.19 22.42
CA LEU A 624 29.06 -5.87 22.84
C LEU A 624 30.44 -5.93 23.49
N PRO A 625 31.29 -4.90 23.33
CA PRO A 625 32.52 -4.82 24.10
C PRO A 625 32.19 -4.77 25.61
N PRO A 626 32.92 -5.53 26.47
CA PRO A 626 32.67 -5.58 27.92
C PRO A 626 32.85 -4.21 28.56
N THR A 627 33.87 -3.51 28.12
CA THR A 627 34.15 -2.13 28.48
C THR A 627 33.88 -1.24 27.27
N ALA A 628 32.96 -0.30 27.41
CA ALA A 628 32.76 0.75 26.44
C ALA A 628 33.31 2.05 27.01
N ARG A 629 34.27 2.65 26.32
CA ARG A 629 34.74 3.97 26.66
C ARG A 629 34.40 4.92 25.53
N THR A 630 33.83 6.07 25.85
CA THR A 630 33.39 7.05 24.86
C THR A 630 33.55 8.47 25.38
N ILE A 631 33.76 9.41 24.46
CA ILE A 631 33.80 10.82 24.76
C ILE A 631 32.52 11.45 24.21
N VAL A 632 31.71 12.02 25.10
CA VAL A 632 30.56 12.85 24.71
C VAL A 632 31.06 14.27 24.51
N LEU A 633 30.97 14.78 23.28
CA LEU A 633 31.33 16.15 22.92
C LEU A 633 30.08 17.01 22.72
N VAL A 634 30.14 18.23 23.23
CA VAL A 634 29.12 19.27 23.02
C VAL A 634 29.80 20.60 22.68
N THR A 635 29.10 21.45 21.92
CA THR A 635 29.54 22.81 21.59
C THR A 635 28.61 23.86 22.19
N ASP A 636 29.05 25.10 22.27
CA ASP A 636 28.23 26.22 22.75
C ASP A 636 27.03 26.53 21.86
N ARG A 637 27.20 26.34 20.55
CA ARG A 637 26.21 26.64 19.51
C ARG A 637 26.24 25.58 18.42
N GLY A 638 25.12 25.42 17.73
CA GLY A 638 24.99 24.52 16.57
C GLY A 638 25.47 25.12 15.24
N ILE A 639 25.78 26.43 15.19
CA ILE A 639 26.24 27.14 13.98
C ILE A 639 27.16 28.32 14.31
N HIS A 640 28.25 28.46 13.55
CA HIS A 640 29.27 29.49 13.68
C HIS A 640 29.59 30.11 12.31
N ARG A 641 30.27 31.25 12.30
CA ARG A 641 30.80 31.87 11.07
C ARG A 641 32.31 31.67 10.97
N PRO A 642 32.90 31.72 9.76
CA PRO A 642 34.34 31.85 9.61
C PRO A 642 34.89 33.00 10.48
N GLY A 643 36.03 32.78 11.14
CA GLY A 643 36.63 33.72 12.10
C GLY A 643 36.09 33.65 13.54
N GLN A 644 34.97 32.95 13.81
CA GLN A 644 34.45 32.81 15.17
C GLN A 644 35.17 31.73 15.98
N THR A 645 35.17 31.90 17.29
CA THR A 645 35.63 30.87 18.22
C THR A 645 34.51 29.89 18.55
N VAL A 646 34.78 28.60 18.36
CA VAL A 646 33.94 27.49 18.80
C VAL A 646 34.40 27.07 20.19
N PHE A 647 33.47 27.02 21.14
CA PHE A 647 33.72 26.50 22.48
C PHE A 647 33.20 25.07 22.54
N TYR A 648 33.99 24.15 23.09
CA TYR A 648 33.61 22.76 23.23
C TYR A 648 33.83 22.26 24.66
N LYS A 649 33.01 21.29 25.05
CA LYS A 649 33.19 20.50 26.27
C LYS A 649 33.10 19.03 25.92
N GLY A 650 34.06 18.26 26.44
CA GLY A 650 34.05 16.80 26.37
C GLY A 650 33.87 16.18 27.73
N ILE A 651 33.22 15.01 27.77
CA ILE A 651 33.06 14.18 28.96
C ILE A 651 33.49 12.77 28.59
N ALA A 652 34.62 12.32 29.15
CA ALA A 652 35.13 10.98 28.98
C ALA A 652 34.43 10.03 29.95
N THR A 653 33.74 9.03 29.41
CA THR A 653 32.94 8.08 30.16
C THR A 653 33.44 6.66 29.92
N GLU A 654 33.30 5.81 30.94
CA GLU A 654 33.53 4.39 30.82
C GLU A 654 32.36 3.60 31.42
N ALA A 655 32.01 2.52 30.75
CA ALA A 655 31.00 1.58 31.17
C ALA A 655 31.60 0.18 31.12
N ASP A 656 31.71 -0.46 32.27
CA ASP A 656 31.85 -1.90 32.38
C ASP A 656 30.45 -2.50 32.37
N ARG A 657 29.99 -2.85 31.17
CA ARG A 657 28.65 -3.37 30.92
C ARG A 657 28.48 -4.78 31.50
N ALA A 658 29.57 -5.53 31.63
CA ALA A 658 29.54 -6.86 32.24
C ALA A 658 29.32 -6.78 33.76
N ALA A 659 29.93 -5.80 34.43
CA ALA A 659 29.76 -5.56 35.87
C ALA A 659 28.64 -4.56 36.23
N ALA A 660 27.91 -4.04 35.24
CA ALA A 660 26.94 -2.94 35.39
C ALA A 660 27.52 -1.72 36.13
N ARG A 661 28.81 -1.42 35.91
CA ARG A 661 29.50 -0.30 36.54
C ARG A 661 29.72 0.82 35.52
N TYR A 662 29.28 2.02 35.88
CA TYR A 662 29.37 3.20 35.03
C TYR A 662 30.16 4.29 35.74
N GLY A 663 31.06 4.95 35.02
CA GLY A 663 31.96 5.92 35.58
C GLY A 663 32.52 6.90 34.55
N VAL A 664 33.45 7.72 35.03
CA VAL A 664 34.13 8.74 34.24
C VAL A 664 35.63 8.44 34.22
N VAL A 665 36.30 8.82 33.14
CA VAL A 665 37.75 8.61 33.00
C VAL A 665 38.48 9.89 33.41
N ALA A 666 38.99 9.93 34.64
CA ALA A 666 39.72 11.06 35.20
C ALA A 666 41.23 11.01 34.89
N ALA A 667 41.90 12.17 34.91
CA ALA A 667 43.35 12.32 34.74
C ALA A 667 43.93 11.68 33.46
N ALA A 668 43.14 11.60 32.40
CA ALA A 668 43.54 11.05 31.11
C ALA A 668 43.82 12.16 30.11
N GLU A 669 44.89 12.00 29.32
CA GLU A 669 45.25 12.93 28.25
C GLU A 669 44.31 12.75 27.04
N MET A 670 43.78 13.86 26.54
CA MET A 670 42.86 13.95 25.40
C MET A 670 43.43 14.90 24.36
N THR A 671 43.64 14.41 23.14
CA THR A 671 43.94 15.23 21.98
C THR A 671 42.65 15.54 21.24
N VAL A 672 42.35 16.82 21.09
CA VAL A 672 41.17 17.32 20.40
C VAL A 672 41.64 17.97 19.10
N ALA A 673 41.06 17.58 17.98
CA ALA A 673 41.36 18.08 16.65
C ALA A 673 40.12 18.76 16.06
N LEU A 674 40.29 19.95 15.50
CA LEU A 674 39.30 20.57 14.62
C LEU A 674 39.58 20.13 13.19
N ARG A 675 38.56 19.62 12.50
CA ARG A 675 38.60 19.26 11.08
C ARG A 675 37.66 20.14 10.27
N ASP A 676 38.15 20.61 9.14
CA ASP A 676 37.37 21.42 8.20
C ASP A 676 36.29 20.60 7.46
N ALA A 677 35.53 21.27 6.59
CA ALA A 677 34.47 20.64 5.79
C ALA A 677 34.94 19.52 4.85
N ASN A 678 36.24 19.45 4.54
CA ASN A 678 36.85 18.38 3.74
C ASN A 678 37.45 17.26 4.62
N GLY A 679 37.28 17.34 5.94
CA GLY A 679 37.85 16.39 6.89
C GLY A 679 39.33 16.62 7.19
N ARG A 680 39.94 17.72 6.72
CA ARG A 680 41.35 18.03 6.99
C ARG A 680 41.49 18.63 8.38
N GLU A 681 42.47 18.14 9.13
CA GLU A 681 42.82 18.69 10.44
C GLU A 681 43.46 20.08 10.29
N VAL A 682 42.87 21.08 10.96
CA VAL A 682 43.27 22.49 10.86
C VAL A 682 43.80 23.05 12.17
N ALA A 683 43.45 22.46 13.30
CA ALA A 683 43.96 22.82 14.61
C ALA A 683 43.87 21.64 15.59
N THR A 684 44.76 21.60 16.57
CA THR A 684 44.77 20.60 17.63
C THR A 684 45.01 21.23 19.00
N ALA A 685 44.50 20.60 20.04
CA ALA A 685 44.71 20.99 21.43
C ALA A 685 44.76 19.74 22.32
N THR A 686 45.63 19.75 23.32
CA THR A 686 45.74 18.66 24.31
C THR A 686 45.16 19.11 25.64
N HIS A 687 44.39 18.23 26.28
CA HIS A 687 43.75 18.44 27.57
C HIS A 687 43.98 17.25 28.49
N THR A 688 43.82 17.48 29.80
CA THR A 688 43.74 16.40 30.78
C THR A 688 42.35 16.39 31.40
N THR A 689 41.69 15.23 31.44
CA THR A 689 40.36 15.11 32.04
C THR A 689 40.41 15.39 33.54
N SER A 690 39.43 16.14 34.04
CA SER A 690 39.33 16.43 35.48
C SER A 690 38.80 15.22 36.28
N ALA A 691 38.66 15.36 37.60
CA ALA A 691 38.12 14.32 38.47
C ALA A 691 36.71 13.83 38.08
N ASN A 692 35.93 14.65 37.35
CA ASN A 692 34.62 14.26 36.82
C ASN A 692 34.66 13.79 35.34
N GLY A 693 35.85 13.53 34.80
CA GLY A 693 36.09 13.11 33.41
C GLY A 693 35.87 14.18 32.35
N SER A 694 35.59 15.43 32.72
CA SER A 694 35.38 16.50 31.74
C SER A 694 36.67 17.24 31.36
N PHE A 695 36.67 17.75 30.13
CA PHE A 695 37.64 18.71 29.60
C PHE A 695 36.91 19.74 28.73
N HIS A 696 37.51 20.90 28.48
CA HIS A 696 36.90 21.93 27.64
C HIS A 696 37.98 22.79 27.01
N GLY A 697 37.64 23.43 25.89
CA GLY A 697 38.57 24.30 25.19
C GLY A 697 37.89 25.08 24.09
N THR A 698 38.72 25.70 23.25
CA THR A 698 38.25 26.55 22.16
C THR A 698 39.08 26.33 20.90
N PHE A 699 38.43 26.44 19.74
CA PHE A 699 39.13 26.60 18.47
C PHE A 699 38.68 27.88 17.78
N ALA A 700 39.62 28.67 17.27
CA ALA A 700 39.31 29.76 16.36
C ALA A 700 39.12 29.20 14.95
N LEU A 701 37.95 29.41 14.34
CA LEU A 701 37.72 29.08 12.95
C LEU A 701 38.53 30.06 12.07
N PRO A 702 39.33 29.57 11.11
CA PRO A 702 40.10 30.44 10.22
C PRO A 702 39.19 31.46 9.49
N PRO A 703 39.60 32.74 9.40
CA PRO A 703 38.96 33.69 8.48
C PRO A 703 39.07 33.16 7.04
N GLY A 704 37.95 33.10 6.31
CA GLY A 704 37.91 32.52 4.96
C GLY A 704 37.84 30.98 4.91
N GLY A 705 37.61 30.30 6.04
CA GLY A 705 37.34 28.86 6.05
C GLY A 705 36.10 28.48 5.22
N LEU A 706 36.12 27.28 4.62
CA LEU A 706 35.02 26.78 3.78
C LEU A 706 33.72 26.65 4.59
N PRO A 707 32.58 27.16 4.07
CA PRO A 707 31.26 26.85 4.62
C PRO A 707 30.98 25.34 4.56
N GLY A 708 30.21 24.82 5.51
CA GLY A 708 29.78 23.42 5.56
C GLY A 708 29.87 22.76 6.94
N GLN A 709 29.87 21.43 6.94
CA GLN A 709 29.94 20.60 8.15
C GLN A 709 31.39 20.34 8.55
N TRP A 710 31.85 21.04 9.58
CA TRP A 710 33.13 20.80 10.26
C TRP A 710 32.94 19.77 11.36
N SER A 711 34.02 19.27 11.94
CA SER A 711 33.93 18.36 13.09
C SER A 711 35.02 18.64 14.12
N ILE A 712 34.67 18.46 15.39
CA ILE A 712 35.64 18.38 16.48
C ILE A 712 35.74 16.91 16.87
N LEU A 713 36.97 16.42 16.92
CA LEU A 713 37.31 15.04 17.15
C LEU A 713 38.24 14.93 18.34
N ALA A 714 37.78 14.31 19.42
CA ALA A 714 38.59 14.06 20.60
C ALA A 714 39.04 12.59 20.64
N ARG A 715 40.31 12.37 20.93
CA ARG A 715 40.94 11.05 21.09
C ARG A 715 41.83 11.01 22.31
N GLY A 716 41.79 9.93 23.08
CA GLY A 716 42.67 9.77 24.23
C GLY A 716 42.31 8.54 25.06
N ALA A 717 43.29 7.90 25.69
CA ALA A 717 43.10 6.70 26.50
C ALA A 717 42.22 5.59 25.86
N GLY A 718 42.36 5.39 24.55
CA GLY A 718 41.60 4.40 23.76
C GLY A 718 40.16 4.80 23.44
N MET A 719 39.77 6.05 23.72
CA MET A 719 38.46 6.62 23.42
C MET A 719 38.49 7.52 22.20
N GLU A 720 37.35 7.61 21.52
CA GLU A 720 37.09 8.60 20.49
C GLU A 720 35.69 9.20 20.70
N GLY A 721 35.53 10.48 20.37
CA GLY A 721 34.25 11.16 20.31
C GLY A 721 34.27 12.23 19.24
N VAL A 722 33.15 12.42 18.56
CA VAL A 722 33.00 13.40 17.47
C VAL A 722 31.75 14.23 17.68
N VAL A 723 31.84 15.52 17.37
CA VAL A 723 30.69 16.42 17.26
C VAL A 723 30.79 17.25 15.99
N GLY A 724 29.68 17.37 15.26
CA GLY A 724 29.60 18.23 14.09
C GLY A 724 29.49 19.69 14.48
N VAL A 725 30.16 20.56 13.72
CA VAL A 725 30.12 22.02 13.87
C VAL A 725 29.75 22.61 12.53
N ARG A 726 28.62 23.33 12.46
CA ARG A 726 28.19 23.94 11.20
C ARG A 726 28.83 25.32 11.05
N VAL A 727 29.58 25.52 9.98
CA VAL A 727 30.23 26.81 9.70
C VAL A 727 29.57 27.39 8.46
N GLU A 728 28.90 28.53 8.59
CA GLU A 728 28.17 29.16 7.49
C GLU A 728 28.33 30.67 7.53
N GLU A 729 28.28 31.30 6.36
CA GLU A 729 28.14 32.74 6.23
C GLU A 729 26.66 33.13 6.41
N TYR A 730 26.14 33.01 7.63
CA TYR A 730 24.76 33.39 7.92
C TYR A 730 24.68 34.81 8.46
N LYS A 731 23.70 35.61 8.01
CA LYS A 731 23.34 36.88 8.68
C LYS A 731 22.51 36.57 9.92
N ARG A 732 22.78 37.23 11.05
CA ARG A 732 21.95 37.07 12.25
C ARG A 732 20.57 37.62 11.92
N PRO A 733 19.49 36.85 12.14
CA PRO A 733 18.17 37.35 11.86
C PRO A 733 17.88 38.57 12.73
N LYS A 734 17.37 39.64 12.11
CA LYS A 734 17.01 40.89 12.80
C LYS A 734 15.65 40.78 13.48
N PHE A 735 14.79 39.92 12.94
CA PHE A 735 13.43 39.70 13.41
C PHE A 735 13.01 38.25 13.32
N LEU A 736 11.87 37.96 13.94
CA LEU A 736 11.20 36.68 13.95
C LEU A 736 9.74 36.86 13.58
N VAL A 737 9.12 35.78 13.12
CA VAL A 737 7.69 35.69 12.83
C VAL A 737 7.10 34.68 13.82
N LYS A 738 5.91 34.96 14.33
CA LYS A 738 5.16 34.06 15.20
C LYS A 738 3.73 33.95 14.70
N LEU A 739 3.29 32.74 14.41
CA LEU A 739 1.90 32.38 14.15
C LEU A 739 1.26 31.89 15.45
N ALA A 740 0.21 32.58 15.89
CA ALA A 740 -0.55 32.23 17.08
C ALA A 740 -1.48 31.02 16.80
N PRO A 741 -1.81 30.21 17.83
CA PRO A 741 -2.90 29.25 17.70
C PRO A 741 -4.24 29.94 17.39
N PRO A 742 -5.20 29.25 16.76
CA PRO A 742 -6.54 29.79 16.55
C PRO A 742 -7.18 30.18 17.89
N LYS A 743 -7.78 31.37 17.97
CA LYS A 743 -8.47 31.84 19.20
C LYS A 743 -9.76 31.08 19.49
N LYS A 744 -10.36 30.47 18.47
CA LYS A 744 -11.61 29.70 18.55
C LYS A 744 -11.40 28.34 17.86
N SER A 745 -12.14 27.34 18.31
CA SER A 745 -12.25 26.08 17.58
C SER A 745 -12.74 26.37 16.17
N VAL A 746 -12.06 25.82 15.17
CA VAL A 746 -12.42 25.95 13.76
C VAL A 746 -13.32 24.76 13.40
N PRO A 747 -14.59 24.96 13.06
CA PRO A 747 -15.42 23.88 12.52
C PRO A 747 -14.90 23.43 11.15
N LEU A 748 -15.03 22.15 10.86
CA LEU A 748 -14.65 21.60 9.57
C LEU A 748 -15.56 22.17 8.47
N GLY A 749 -14.97 22.69 7.40
CA GLY A 749 -15.69 23.35 6.29
C GLY A 749 -15.80 24.88 6.42
N ASP A 750 -15.60 25.45 7.61
CA ASP A 750 -15.66 26.89 7.85
C ASP A 750 -14.32 27.60 7.54
N GLU A 751 -14.33 28.93 7.57
CA GLU A 751 -13.12 29.74 7.43
C GLU A 751 -12.30 29.75 8.73
N ALA A 752 -11.06 29.27 8.65
CA ALA A 752 -10.06 29.37 9.70
C ALA A 752 -9.33 30.70 9.59
N SER A 753 -9.07 31.35 10.73
CA SER A 753 -8.29 32.58 10.81
C SER A 753 -7.14 32.45 11.81
N LEU A 754 -5.93 32.79 11.38
CA LEU A 754 -4.70 32.77 12.18
C LEU A 754 -4.10 34.16 12.23
N GLU A 755 -3.75 34.60 13.43
CA GLU A 755 -3.02 35.84 13.65
C GLU A 755 -1.52 35.55 13.65
N GLY A 756 -0.78 36.36 12.90
CA GLY A 756 0.67 36.37 12.87
C GLY A 756 1.24 37.70 13.34
N ARG A 757 2.45 37.66 13.89
CA ARG A 757 3.20 38.87 14.26
C ARG A 757 4.66 38.78 13.83
N ALA A 758 5.17 39.84 13.23
CA ALA A 758 6.58 40.04 12.94
C ALA A 758 7.17 41.06 13.91
N GLU A 759 8.17 40.63 14.68
CA GLU A 759 8.82 41.48 15.68
C GLU A 759 10.35 41.27 15.67
N THR A 760 11.11 42.33 15.92
CA THR A 760 12.56 42.23 16.11
C THR A 760 12.86 41.43 17.38
N TYR A 761 14.08 40.90 17.52
CA TYR A 761 14.49 40.23 18.77
C TYR A 761 14.53 41.17 20.00
N THR A 762 14.41 42.49 19.78
CA THR A 762 14.26 43.49 20.85
C THR A 762 12.79 43.84 21.14
N GLY A 763 11.83 43.20 20.46
CA GLY A 763 10.39 43.38 20.67
C GLY A 763 9.74 44.52 19.88
N LEU A 764 10.41 45.10 18.89
CA LEU A 764 9.83 46.17 18.05
C LEU A 764 9.03 45.56 16.89
N ALA A 765 7.90 46.17 16.57
CA ALA A 765 7.07 45.78 15.43
C ALA A 765 7.81 45.97 14.08
N VAL A 766 7.68 44.99 13.19
CA VAL A 766 8.15 45.10 11.80
C VAL A 766 6.95 45.44 10.91
N ALA A 767 6.75 46.73 10.65
CA ALA A 767 5.64 47.25 9.84
C ALA A 767 5.93 47.22 8.33
N ASP A 768 4.86 47.17 7.52
CA ASP A 768 4.89 47.18 6.05
C ASP A 768 5.75 46.05 5.43
N ALA A 769 5.93 44.95 6.15
CA ALA A 769 6.58 43.76 5.64
C ALA A 769 5.61 42.98 4.74
N THR A 770 6.12 42.43 3.64
CA THR A 770 5.33 41.61 2.72
C THR A 770 5.23 40.19 3.25
N VAL A 771 4.02 39.70 3.47
CA VAL A 771 3.74 38.33 3.89
C VAL A 771 3.30 37.51 2.69
N ARG A 772 3.97 36.40 2.41
CA ARG A 772 3.51 35.36 1.48
C ARG A 772 3.16 34.13 2.31
N TRP A 773 1.99 33.55 2.10
CA TRP A 773 1.55 32.41 2.90
C TRP A 773 0.94 31.32 2.05
N ARG A 774 1.02 30.08 2.54
CA ARG A 774 0.40 28.90 1.94
C ARG A 774 -0.13 27.96 3.02
N VAL A 775 -1.15 27.19 2.67
CA VAL A 775 -1.80 26.20 3.53
C VAL A 775 -1.87 24.87 2.81
N GLU A 776 -1.39 23.82 3.47
CA GLU A 776 -1.41 22.44 3.00
C GLU A 776 -2.13 21.54 4.01
N ARG A 777 -3.02 20.67 3.56
CA ARG A 777 -3.74 19.69 4.37
C ARG A 777 -3.10 18.32 4.25
N SER A 778 -2.80 17.68 5.37
CA SER A 778 -2.57 16.24 5.47
C SER A 778 -3.67 15.58 6.29
N VAL A 779 -3.80 14.26 6.18
CA VAL A 779 -4.82 13.50 6.91
C VAL A 779 -4.15 12.58 7.92
N ARG A 780 -4.64 12.64 9.16
CA ARG A 780 -4.28 11.74 10.24
C ARG A 780 -5.48 10.89 10.61
N PHE A 781 -5.31 9.57 10.63
CA PHE A 781 -6.34 8.64 11.08
C PHE A 781 -6.07 8.19 12.52
N PRO A 782 -7.12 7.92 13.32
CA PRO A 782 -6.97 7.21 14.58
C PRO A 782 -6.27 5.85 14.39
N VAL A 783 -5.48 5.41 15.36
CA VAL A 783 -4.70 4.16 15.27
C VAL A 783 -5.59 2.95 14.98
N TRP A 784 -6.81 2.93 15.54
CA TRP A 784 -7.73 1.82 15.37
C TRP A 784 -8.17 1.59 13.92
N CYS A 785 -8.15 2.64 13.08
CA CYS A 785 -8.45 2.53 11.67
C CYS A 785 -7.53 1.54 10.95
N ARG A 786 -6.30 1.32 11.43
CA ARG A 786 -5.37 0.37 10.79
C ARG A 786 -5.90 -1.07 10.80
N TRP A 787 -6.71 -1.44 11.79
CA TRP A 787 -7.28 -2.79 11.88
C TRP A 787 -8.62 -2.94 11.15
N PHE A 788 -9.46 -1.90 11.19
CA PHE A 788 -10.82 -1.96 10.61
C PHE A 788 -10.91 -1.42 9.17
N PHE A 789 -9.96 -0.56 8.79
CA PHE A 789 -9.92 0.12 7.49
C PHE A 789 -8.49 0.09 6.90
N PRO A 790 -7.88 -1.10 6.72
CA PRO A 790 -6.48 -1.23 6.28
C PRO A 790 -6.22 -0.64 4.88
N TRP A 791 -7.26 -0.41 4.08
CA TRP A 791 -7.15 0.22 2.77
C TRP A 791 -7.01 1.75 2.82
N LEU A 792 -7.20 2.41 3.97
CA LEU A 792 -7.07 3.87 4.07
C LEU A 792 -5.65 4.35 3.72
N PRO A 793 -5.52 5.57 3.16
CA PRO A 793 -4.23 6.11 2.76
C PRO A 793 -3.49 6.75 3.94
N PHE A 794 -2.98 5.92 4.85
CA PHE A 794 -2.24 6.38 6.04
C PHE A 794 -1.02 7.26 5.73
N ASP A 795 -0.45 7.13 4.54
CA ASP A 795 0.73 7.88 4.07
C ASP A 795 0.39 8.83 2.89
N SER A 796 -0.84 9.38 2.86
CA SER A 796 -1.21 10.36 1.84
C SER A 796 -0.35 11.62 1.92
N GLY A 797 0.08 12.12 0.76
CA GLY A 797 0.80 13.38 0.65
C GLY A 797 -0.07 14.59 0.99
N ALA A 798 0.55 15.75 1.21
CA ALA A 798 -0.17 16.97 1.53
C ALA A 798 -0.90 17.54 0.29
N GLN A 799 -2.15 17.98 0.46
CA GLN A 799 -2.92 18.70 -0.55
C GLN A 799 -2.89 20.19 -0.27
N ARG A 800 -2.62 21.02 -1.27
CA ARG A 800 -2.67 22.48 -1.12
C ARG A 800 -4.12 22.97 -1.01
N ILE A 801 -4.40 23.83 -0.02
CA ILE A 801 -5.74 24.33 0.32
C ILE A 801 -5.91 25.80 -0.02
N ALA A 802 -4.90 26.63 0.26
CA ALA A 802 -4.97 28.06 0.03
C ALA A 802 -3.56 28.67 -0.09
N ARG A 803 -3.44 29.79 -0.80
CA ARG A 803 -2.28 30.68 -0.76
C ARG A 803 -2.68 32.14 -0.89
N GLY A 804 -1.83 33.02 -0.43
CA GLY A 804 -2.07 34.45 -0.58
C GLY A 804 -0.91 35.32 -0.17
N THR A 805 -1.17 36.62 -0.21
CA THR A 805 -0.25 37.65 0.27
C THR A 805 -0.97 38.57 1.24
N ALA A 806 -0.22 39.11 2.20
CA ALA A 806 -0.69 40.13 3.13
C ALA A 806 0.46 41.13 3.39
N ARG A 807 0.17 42.19 4.15
CA ARG A 807 1.18 43.11 4.67
C ARG A 807 1.03 43.21 6.19
N THR A 808 2.15 43.39 6.89
CA THR A 808 2.11 43.66 8.32
C THR A 808 1.67 45.10 8.58
N ASP A 809 0.81 45.29 9.58
CA ASP A 809 0.36 46.60 10.03
C ASP A 809 1.43 47.33 10.87
N ALA A 810 1.06 48.49 11.44
CA ALA A 810 1.96 49.30 12.27
C ALA A 810 2.45 48.57 13.55
N ASP A 811 1.68 47.60 14.05
CA ASP A 811 2.01 46.78 15.22
C ASP A 811 2.76 45.49 14.85
N GLY A 812 3.06 45.32 13.56
CA GLY A 812 3.73 44.16 12.98
C GLY A 812 2.79 42.96 12.86
N ALA A 813 1.48 43.14 13.02
CA ALA A 813 0.50 42.07 12.98
C ALA A 813 -0.03 41.85 11.56
N PHE A 814 -0.49 40.62 11.30
CA PHE A 814 -1.15 40.23 10.05
C PHE A 814 -2.12 39.08 10.30
N THR A 815 -3.06 38.87 9.38
CA THR A 815 -4.06 37.81 9.46
C THR A 815 -4.02 36.93 8.22
N ILE A 816 -4.08 35.62 8.42
CA ILE A 816 -4.23 34.61 7.37
C ILE A 816 -5.60 33.97 7.51
N SER A 817 -6.37 33.97 6.44
CA SER A 817 -7.67 33.31 6.35
C SER A 817 -7.65 32.19 5.30
N PHE A 818 -8.21 31.03 5.62
CA PHE A 818 -8.33 29.91 4.67
C PHE A 818 -9.53 29.01 5.00
N PRO A 819 -10.15 28.35 4.01
CA PRO A 819 -11.25 27.43 4.27
C PRO A 819 -10.71 26.07 4.77
N ALA A 820 -11.20 25.59 5.91
CA ALA A 820 -10.83 24.29 6.48
C ALA A 820 -11.54 23.13 5.76
N ARG A 821 -11.27 22.95 4.45
CA ARG A 821 -11.94 21.98 3.59
C ARG A 821 -11.53 20.52 3.89
N PRO A 822 -12.48 19.63 4.26
CA PRO A 822 -12.18 18.22 4.46
C PRO A 822 -11.84 17.50 3.15
N ASP A 823 -11.27 16.30 3.27
CA ASP A 823 -11.27 15.33 2.17
C ASP A 823 -12.62 14.60 2.16
N ARG A 824 -13.48 14.90 1.19
CA ARG A 824 -14.82 14.30 1.08
C ARG A 824 -14.82 12.90 0.47
N SER A 825 -13.66 12.42 -0.02
CA SER A 825 -13.49 11.03 -0.47
C SER A 825 -13.35 10.04 0.69
N LEU A 826 -13.05 10.55 1.90
CA LEU A 826 -12.86 9.73 3.08
C LEU A 826 -14.17 9.52 3.86
N PRO A 827 -14.50 8.29 4.29
CA PRO A 827 -15.69 8.04 5.09
C PRO A 827 -15.62 8.75 6.45
N ARG A 828 -16.69 9.45 6.84
CA ARG A 828 -16.75 10.20 8.10
C ARG A 828 -16.56 9.32 9.34
N ASP A 829 -17.05 8.08 9.28
CA ASP A 829 -16.96 7.11 10.37
C ASP A 829 -15.54 6.69 10.71
N THR A 830 -14.57 6.97 9.83
CA THR A 830 -13.13 6.78 10.10
C THR A 830 -12.55 7.87 11.01
N LEU A 831 -13.36 8.88 11.37
CA LEU A 831 -13.00 10.04 12.19
C LEU A 831 -11.64 10.66 11.79
N PRO A 832 -11.44 10.99 10.49
CA PRO A 832 -10.18 11.57 10.05
C PRO A 832 -9.97 12.95 10.68
N ILE A 833 -8.72 13.24 11.00
CA ILE A 833 -8.25 14.52 11.51
C ILE A 833 -7.44 15.17 10.41
N PHE A 834 -7.89 16.32 9.94
CA PHE A 834 -7.28 17.10 8.88
C PHE A 834 -6.30 18.12 9.50
N THR A 835 -5.01 17.94 9.20
CA THR A 835 -3.94 18.81 9.67
C THR A 835 -3.64 19.87 8.62
N TYR A 836 -4.00 21.12 8.88
CA TYR A 836 -3.70 22.26 8.01
C TYR A 836 -2.39 22.91 8.44
N ARG A 837 -1.32 22.65 7.69
CA ARG A 837 -0.01 23.24 7.84
C ARG A 837 0.02 24.61 7.16
N VAL A 838 0.09 25.67 7.95
CA VAL A 838 0.16 27.07 7.51
C VAL A 838 1.59 27.55 7.62
N VAL A 839 2.16 27.98 6.49
CA VAL A 839 3.51 28.55 6.41
C VAL A 839 3.39 30.01 5.98
N ALA A 840 4.03 30.91 6.72
CA ALA A 840 4.07 32.33 6.44
C ALA A 840 5.52 32.81 6.28
N ASP A 841 5.86 33.29 5.09
CA ASP A 841 7.14 33.89 4.73
C ASP A 841 6.99 35.42 4.73
N VAL A 842 7.61 36.10 5.69
CA VAL A 842 7.53 37.56 5.88
C VAL A 842 8.85 38.21 5.46
N THR A 843 8.79 39.09 4.48
CA THR A 843 9.94 39.87 3.97
C THR A 843 9.86 41.31 4.44
N ASP A 844 10.84 41.76 5.22
CA ASP A 844 10.92 43.15 5.68
C ASP A 844 11.25 44.12 4.52
N PRO A 845 11.08 45.44 4.71
CA PRO A 845 11.47 46.43 3.70
C PRO A 845 12.96 46.42 3.34
N GLY A 846 13.80 45.84 4.19
CA GLY A 846 15.23 45.64 3.97
C GLY A 846 15.57 44.39 3.13
N GLY A 847 14.56 43.64 2.66
CA GLY A 847 14.72 42.42 1.86
C GLY A 847 15.07 41.17 2.65
N GLU A 848 15.05 41.20 3.99
CA GLU A 848 15.27 40.04 4.85
C GLU A 848 13.97 39.26 5.03
N THR A 849 13.99 37.96 4.71
CA THR A 849 12.82 37.07 4.84
C THR A 849 12.95 36.14 6.03
N ARG A 850 11.88 36.04 6.82
CA ARG A 850 11.76 35.11 7.95
C ARG A 850 10.45 34.35 7.83
N SER A 851 10.47 33.09 8.24
CA SER A 851 9.33 32.21 8.11
C SER A 851 8.93 31.67 9.47
N ASP A 852 7.63 31.43 9.64
CA ASP A 852 7.10 30.61 10.72
C ASP A 852 6.05 29.64 10.18
N GLU A 853 5.82 28.57 10.93
CA GLU A 853 4.91 27.51 10.56
C GLU A 853 4.04 27.09 11.75
N ARG A 854 2.75 26.86 11.47
CA ARG A 854 1.78 26.38 12.44
C ARG A 854 0.87 25.35 11.81
N SER A 855 0.59 24.26 12.53
CA SER A 855 -0.47 23.33 12.18
C SER A 855 -1.76 23.65 12.94
N VAL A 856 -2.90 23.52 12.25
CA VAL A 856 -4.24 23.57 12.82
C VAL A 856 -4.93 22.24 12.54
N ASN A 857 -5.30 21.51 13.58
CA ASN A 857 -5.96 20.21 13.43
C ASN A 857 -7.48 20.37 13.52
N VAL A 858 -8.20 19.95 12.49
CA VAL A 858 -9.67 20.02 12.42
C VAL A 858 -10.24 18.66 12.05
N GLY A 859 -11.32 18.25 12.70
CA GLY A 859 -11.99 16.97 12.45
C GLY A 859 -13.49 17.13 12.53
N TYR A 860 -14.21 16.03 12.29
CA TYR A 860 -15.67 15.98 12.47
C TYR A 860 -16.09 16.10 13.95
N THR A 861 -15.15 15.90 14.86
CA THR A 861 -15.28 16.16 16.30
C THR A 861 -14.19 17.15 16.73
N ASP A 862 -14.39 17.85 17.85
CA ASP A 862 -13.48 18.88 18.36
C ASP A 862 -12.73 18.46 19.64
N VAL A 863 -12.91 17.20 20.07
CA VAL A 863 -12.28 16.56 21.22
C VAL A 863 -11.75 15.20 20.81
N GLU A 864 -10.53 14.89 21.28
CA GLU A 864 -9.90 13.58 21.21
C GLU A 864 -9.81 13.02 22.64
N ALA A 865 -10.24 11.76 22.81
CA ALA A 865 -10.15 11.04 24.09
C ALA A 865 -9.19 9.86 23.95
N SER A 866 -8.22 9.75 24.86
CA SER A 866 -7.28 8.65 24.91
C SER A 866 -7.37 7.87 26.23
N LEU A 867 -7.09 6.58 26.15
CA LEU A 867 -7.09 5.65 27.27
C LEU A 867 -5.68 5.08 27.44
N ALA A 868 -5.14 5.11 28.66
CA ALA A 868 -3.86 4.50 28.98
C ALA A 868 -3.94 3.65 30.25
N ALA A 869 -3.21 2.53 30.24
CA ALA A 869 -2.97 1.65 31.39
C ALA A 869 -1.54 1.08 31.29
N ALA A 870 -0.96 0.63 32.40
CA ALA A 870 0.37 0.01 32.36
C ALA A 870 0.34 -1.34 31.64
N GLU A 871 1.40 -1.64 30.88
CA GLU A 871 1.53 -2.85 30.04
C GLU A 871 1.45 -4.16 30.85
N TRP A 872 1.93 -4.13 32.09
CA TRP A 872 1.91 -5.26 33.02
C TRP A 872 1.11 -4.93 34.27
N GLN A 873 0.12 -5.77 34.57
CA GLN A 873 -0.71 -5.69 35.77
C GLN A 873 -0.50 -6.99 36.56
N ALA A 874 0.43 -6.99 37.51
CA ALA A 874 0.74 -8.19 38.28
C ALA A 874 -0.44 -8.56 39.19
N VAL A 875 -0.92 -9.80 39.06
CA VAL A 875 -1.87 -10.39 39.99
C VAL A 875 -1.08 -10.75 41.25
N ALA A 876 -1.19 -9.95 42.31
CA ALA A 876 -0.62 -10.33 43.60
C ALA A 876 -1.51 -11.41 44.24
N GLU A 877 -0.95 -12.60 44.47
CA GLU A 877 -1.55 -13.63 45.33
C GLU A 877 -3.02 -13.97 44.99
N GLY A 878 -3.34 -14.09 43.70
CA GLY A 878 -4.70 -14.47 43.26
C GLY A 878 -5.78 -13.42 43.45
N ARG A 879 -5.44 -12.16 43.80
CA ARG A 879 -6.40 -11.04 43.84
C ARG A 879 -6.42 -10.30 42.49
N PRO A 880 -7.60 -9.90 41.97
CA PRO A 880 -7.66 -9.09 40.76
C PRO A 880 -6.80 -7.83 40.92
N ALA A 881 -5.85 -7.62 40.02
CA ALA A 881 -5.09 -6.38 39.99
C ALA A 881 -6.07 -5.21 39.78
N ALA A 882 -6.03 -4.21 40.67
CA ALA A 882 -6.68 -2.95 40.37
C ALA A 882 -5.97 -2.33 39.15
N VAL A 883 -6.69 -2.13 38.05
CA VAL A 883 -6.12 -1.56 36.82
C VAL A 883 -6.38 -0.06 36.85
N PRO A 884 -5.38 0.79 37.15
CA PRO A 884 -5.54 2.23 37.02
C PRO A 884 -5.66 2.56 35.53
N VAL A 885 -6.77 3.19 35.16
CA VAL A 885 -7.04 3.65 33.80
C VAL A 885 -7.02 5.17 33.80
N THR A 886 -6.13 5.75 33.00
CA THR A 886 -6.08 7.19 32.78
C THR A 886 -6.86 7.53 31.52
N VAL A 887 -7.85 8.42 31.66
CA VAL A 887 -8.60 8.99 30.54
C VAL A 887 -8.14 10.43 30.35
N THR A 888 -7.65 10.76 29.16
CA THR A 888 -7.21 12.11 28.82
C THR A 888 -8.09 12.66 27.72
N THR A 889 -8.52 13.90 27.85
CA THR A 889 -9.32 14.61 26.84
C THR A 889 -8.61 15.89 26.42
N THR A 890 -8.40 16.04 25.12
CA THR A 890 -7.73 17.20 24.54
C THR A 890 -8.50 17.72 23.33
N THR A 891 -8.26 18.97 22.96
CA THR A 891 -8.52 19.44 21.61
C THR A 891 -7.71 18.62 20.60
N LEU A 892 -8.03 18.72 19.32
CA LEU A 892 -7.23 18.09 18.27
C LEU A 892 -5.81 18.65 18.18
N ASP A 893 -5.56 19.87 18.67
CA ASP A 893 -4.23 20.48 18.81
C ASP A 893 -3.50 20.12 20.12
N GLY A 894 -4.02 19.15 20.90
CA GLY A 894 -3.38 18.64 22.12
C GLY A 894 -3.53 19.49 23.38
N GLN A 895 -4.36 20.54 23.37
CA GLN A 895 -4.65 21.33 24.58
C GLN A 895 -5.68 20.61 25.46
N PRO A 896 -5.53 20.60 26.80
CA PRO A 896 -6.52 20.00 27.68
C PRO A 896 -7.91 20.59 27.47
N ARG A 897 -8.93 19.74 27.32
CA ARG A 897 -10.31 20.18 27.14
C ARG A 897 -11.25 19.31 27.96
N ALA A 898 -11.98 19.93 28.88
CA ALA A 898 -13.00 19.24 29.65
C ALA A 898 -14.08 18.69 28.71
N ALA A 899 -14.39 17.41 28.87
CA ALA A 899 -15.47 16.73 28.17
C ALA A 899 -16.18 15.77 29.12
N ALA A 900 -17.49 15.60 28.92
CA ALA A 900 -18.27 14.57 29.59
C ALA A 900 -18.50 13.42 28.62
N GLY A 901 -18.43 12.18 29.11
CA GLY A 901 -18.61 10.98 28.30
C GLY A 901 -18.86 9.75 29.16
N THR A 902 -19.08 8.62 28.50
CA THR A 902 -19.31 7.33 29.17
C THR A 902 -18.18 6.36 28.81
N LEU A 903 -17.36 5.99 29.79
CA LEU A 903 -16.43 4.87 29.65
C LEU A 903 -17.18 3.56 29.93
N THR A 904 -17.53 2.83 28.89
CA THR A 904 -18.21 1.54 29.05
C THR A 904 -17.17 0.43 29.17
N VAL A 905 -16.94 -0.07 30.38
CA VAL A 905 -16.15 -1.27 30.60
C VAL A 905 -17.08 -2.48 30.43
N ARG A 906 -16.93 -3.19 29.31
CA ARG A 906 -17.65 -4.44 29.10
C ARG A 906 -16.73 -5.59 29.46
N ARG A 907 -17.15 -6.43 30.41
CA ARG A 907 -16.60 -7.79 30.49
C ARG A 907 -16.85 -8.41 29.12
N LEU A 908 -15.77 -8.72 28.40
CA LEU A 908 -15.87 -9.62 27.26
C LEU A 908 -16.53 -10.88 27.80
N ARG A 909 -17.78 -11.11 27.42
CA ARG A 909 -18.41 -12.39 27.71
C ARG A 909 -17.71 -13.36 26.78
N PRO A 910 -16.95 -14.32 27.32
CA PRO A 910 -16.67 -15.50 26.53
C PRO A 910 -18.04 -15.99 26.04
N PRO A 911 -18.17 -16.43 24.79
CA PRO A 911 -19.41 -17.04 24.37
C PRO A 911 -19.74 -18.19 25.33
N ALA A 912 -21.03 -18.48 25.51
CA ALA A 912 -21.50 -19.49 26.48
C ALA A 912 -20.82 -20.85 26.28
N THR A 913 -20.33 -21.08 25.06
CA THR A 913 -19.25 -21.98 24.70
C THR A 913 -18.01 -21.14 24.34
N PRO A 914 -16.87 -21.30 25.03
CA PRO A 914 -15.69 -20.43 24.87
C PRO A 914 -15.24 -20.36 23.42
N ARG A 915 -15.05 -19.15 22.91
CA ARG A 915 -14.52 -18.81 21.58
C ARG A 915 -13.08 -19.28 21.48
#